data_AF-A0A6J2QEF7-F1
#
_entry.id   AF-A0A6J2QEF7-F1
#
_cell.length_a   1.000
_cell.length_b   1.000
_cell.length_c   1.000
_cell.angle_alpha   90.00
_cell.angle_beta   90.00
_cell.angle_gamma   90.00
#
_symmetry.space_group_name_H-M   'P 1'
#
loop_
_entity.id
_entity.type
_entity.pdbx_description
1 polymer ?
#
loop_
_entity_poly.entity_id
_entity_poly.type
_entity_poly.pdbx_seq_one_letter_code
_entity_poly.pdbx_strand_id
1 'polypeptide(L)'
;MSHTAADSVSLIRGTCWTVSPLSTWRSSSPTVAASAPSSTSATPTDRVQKNCRTSSHHPAPPPAPETSEGAETQKPEESQPITDLPSDWLTEAESSLLDLCDISSDVTFTSSGGVAYSGPPFRCPPDLQQETLLSLFPAELLTHTLTRMRKLFLDHLEQRFHDVLHSVVAMVTDRKEALRSEQALQLHQLHPRHIQTHVYKPRLTELQLHRQRVEFHCVEVGEVLASCKMELQELKTSISRTKQEFCVSLSSLEDNVLSADSSRRLQAVSSTLQDCLDEYIKDTQRCHTCFRQTVLIRLQEVRIRTTQLLSSFRLFSEGGDFAPQEVKLFQKRLKEESKQISVTEESIYCELEGFESQSLQQLKEASGCLEEKLSFLKSEVEFMEKIQKIITSTRVHIKSEAASSNQQQSAISSRLEDLRWMMENTQVSPDQVFSFLSSVNEELRKRCQYLDFSLTISCLPGLPPTLQESLSARPESRKQVQSALPLGLLQTSRTGVNLLDDPVVGVLRSLNRFCMIQDVGAEAVDREERGRTAAGQSPVQRLQQRSSESVSAPSVRRGCRSIRTERRFQVFGPEPEKNPHSFSSTLNSVLWTANDVLLLVAEDFYQSERLSRFFLVPDRLDQWAESMQQRLLGYQEQSRKFLKTNREELVAQLSLLEELRHSLPAVLISNHERLQGAGLREEVGCVRLKLEETLAASEEEKRVNVRQLRASLREDELQTLNSREELRQQQLHSTVCCAHLELQVCVRVRGEEFVTSLASLTERLLSQLDDLLIPEETEAPHQPSNVSTIAMETVSRVWSGIPYLSLPTNGTAEPSSSVTTATTASITTTRCTLGHLAVIEQRDAAVKRFEQLFRSESSLSDDNQRRRLSELQSWNTHWRQQIPPITH
;
A
#
# COMPACT_ATOMS: atom_id res chain seq x y z
N MET A 1 -16.75 -64.17 -73.76
CA MET A 1 -15.39 -63.61 -73.54
C MET A 1 -15.54 -62.10 -73.65
N SER A 2 -15.31 -61.27 -72.62
CA SER A 2 -14.71 -61.56 -71.31
C SER A 2 -15.50 -60.89 -70.16
N HIS A 3 -15.33 -61.41 -68.94
CA HIS A 3 -16.03 -61.01 -67.71
C HIS A 3 -15.40 -59.78 -67.04
N THR A 4 -16.01 -59.14 -66.03
CA THR A 4 -17.33 -58.47 -65.90
C THR A 4 -17.27 -57.61 -64.62
N ALA A 5 -18.01 -56.51 -64.53
CA ALA A 5 -18.04 -55.63 -63.35
C ALA A 5 -19.38 -55.72 -62.59
N ALA A 6 -19.36 -55.45 -61.29
CA ALA A 6 -20.47 -55.03 -60.40
C ALA A 6 -19.99 -55.06 -58.93
N ASP A 7 -20.78 -54.68 -57.91
CA ASP A 7 -21.44 -53.40 -57.61
C ASP A 7 -22.03 -53.53 -56.17
N SER A 8 -22.27 -52.40 -55.51
CA SER A 8 -23.21 -52.04 -54.42
C SER A 8 -24.05 -53.06 -53.59
N VAL A 9 -24.66 -52.50 -52.53
CA VAL A 9 -25.92 -52.91 -51.82
C VAL A 9 -25.75 -53.36 -50.35
N SER A 10 -26.75 -53.01 -49.55
CA SER A 10 -26.84 -53.13 -48.09
C SER A 10 -28.24 -53.61 -47.64
N LEU A 11 -28.46 -53.71 -46.32
CA LEU A 11 -29.67 -54.16 -45.60
C LEU A 11 -30.03 -55.66 -45.67
N ILE A 12 -30.34 -56.21 -44.48
CA ILE A 12 -31.67 -56.77 -44.16
C ILE A 12 -31.91 -56.59 -42.65
N ARG A 13 -33.17 -56.52 -42.21
CA ARG A 13 -33.58 -56.17 -40.83
C ARG A 13 -34.85 -56.93 -40.45
N GLY A 14 -34.86 -57.61 -39.30
CA GLY A 14 -36.02 -58.32 -38.74
C GLY A 14 -35.60 -59.42 -37.75
N THR A 15 -36.38 -59.74 -36.70
CA THR A 15 -37.68 -59.18 -36.27
C THR A 15 -37.87 -59.33 -34.75
N CYS A 16 -38.76 -58.52 -34.17
CA CYS A 16 -39.02 -58.44 -32.73
C CYS A 16 -39.81 -59.64 -32.16
N TRP A 17 -39.68 -59.89 -30.86
CA TRP A 17 -40.75 -60.41 -29.98
C TRP A 17 -40.51 -59.99 -28.51
N THR A 18 -41.14 -58.90 -28.07
CA THR A 18 -41.53 -58.64 -26.66
C THR A 18 -42.70 -57.65 -26.65
N VAL A 19 -43.60 -57.77 -25.67
CA VAL A 19 -44.87 -57.06 -25.61
C VAL A 19 -44.94 -56.24 -24.31
N SER A 20 -45.28 -54.95 -24.41
CA SER A 20 -45.57 -54.09 -23.26
C SER A 20 -46.93 -54.43 -22.64
N PRO A 21 -47.14 -54.08 -21.36
CA PRO A 21 -48.22 -53.14 -21.13
C PRO A 21 -47.91 -51.99 -20.15
N LEU A 22 -48.92 -51.13 -20.06
CA LEU A 22 -49.17 -50.00 -19.16
C LEU A 22 -48.97 -50.37 -17.66
N SER A 23 -48.89 -49.45 -16.69
CA SER A 23 -49.42 -48.07 -16.68
C SER A 23 -48.65 -47.10 -15.76
N THR A 24 -48.94 -45.83 -15.98
CA THR A 24 -48.77 -44.68 -15.07
C THR A 24 -49.19 -44.93 -13.61
N TRP A 25 -48.71 -44.08 -12.69
CA TRP A 25 -49.56 -43.10 -11.98
C TRP A 25 -48.73 -41.88 -11.53
N ARG A 26 -49.36 -40.69 -11.53
CA ARG A 26 -48.91 -39.45 -10.86
C ARG A 26 -49.61 -39.44 -9.47
N SER A 27 -49.28 -38.72 -8.41
CA SER A 27 -48.44 -37.54 -8.11
C SER A 27 -48.13 -37.59 -6.59
N SER A 28 -47.27 -36.75 -6.00
CA SER A 28 -47.64 -35.42 -5.45
C SER A 28 -46.44 -34.78 -4.72
N SER A 29 -46.54 -33.48 -4.43
CA SER A 29 -45.41 -32.64 -3.98
C SER A 29 -45.34 -32.49 -2.43
N PRO A 30 -44.68 -31.47 -1.81
CA PRO A 30 -43.75 -31.70 -0.70
C PRO A 30 -44.27 -31.21 0.66
N THR A 31 -43.44 -31.28 1.73
CA THR A 31 -43.19 -30.13 2.64
C THR A 31 -41.97 -30.35 3.55
N VAL A 32 -41.24 -29.26 3.72
CA VAL A 32 -40.13 -28.93 4.63
C VAL A 32 -40.20 -29.56 6.05
N ALA A 33 -39.05 -29.99 6.56
CA ALA A 33 -38.69 -29.90 7.97
C ALA A 33 -37.31 -29.22 8.09
N ALA A 34 -37.12 -28.34 9.07
CA ALA A 34 -35.91 -27.50 9.19
C ALA A 34 -34.98 -27.99 10.31
N SER A 35 -33.66 -27.79 10.14
CA SER A 35 -32.68 -27.84 11.22
C SER A 35 -31.42 -27.02 10.90
N ALA A 36 -31.12 -26.08 11.79
CA ALA A 36 -29.85 -25.40 12.02
C ALA A 36 -29.76 -25.23 13.57
N PRO A 37 -28.58 -25.20 14.22
CA PRO A 37 -27.43 -24.38 13.81
C PRO A 37 -26.06 -25.08 13.90
N SER A 38 -25.00 -24.30 13.71
CA SER A 38 -23.59 -24.71 13.63
C SER A 38 -22.76 -24.36 14.87
N SER A 39 -21.74 -25.18 15.16
CA SER A 39 -20.50 -24.87 15.93
C SER A 39 -20.68 -24.53 17.44
N THR A 40 -19.71 -24.71 18.34
CA THR A 40 -18.23 -24.81 18.18
C THR A 40 -17.58 -25.61 19.33
N SER A 41 -16.29 -25.95 19.21
CA SER A 41 -15.36 -26.48 20.25
C SER A 41 -15.55 -27.96 20.64
N ALA A 42 -14.50 -28.75 20.94
CA ALA A 42 -13.05 -28.59 20.72
C ALA A 42 -12.38 -29.96 20.46
N THR A 43 -11.19 -29.96 19.85
CA THR A 43 -10.34 -31.17 19.67
C THR A 43 -9.61 -31.56 20.97
N PRO A 44 -9.17 -32.82 21.08
CA PRO A 44 -7.73 -33.05 20.88
C PRO A 44 -7.39 -34.29 20.02
N THR A 45 -6.14 -34.34 19.56
CA THR A 45 -5.58 -35.34 18.63
C THR A 45 -4.77 -36.45 19.29
N ASP A 46 -4.97 -37.68 18.79
CA ASP A 46 -3.97 -38.66 18.33
C ASP A 46 -2.80 -39.13 19.25
N ARG A 47 -2.38 -40.41 19.05
CA ARG A 47 -1.08 -41.03 19.46
C ARG A 47 -0.84 -41.23 20.99
N VAL A 48 0.02 -42.15 21.50
CA VAL A 48 0.93 -43.16 20.89
C VAL A 48 1.34 -44.24 21.93
N GLN A 49 1.51 -45.53 21.53
CA GLN A 49 2.45 -46.58 22.06
C GLN A 49 2.51 -46.88 23.60
N LYS A 50 3.13 -47.95 24.16
CA LYS A 50 3.63 -49.31 23.80
C LYS A 50 4.01 -50.03 25.14
N ASN A 51 4.56 -51.25 25.04
CA ASN A 51 5.36 -51.98 26.04
C ASN A 51 4.56 -52.74 27.11
N CYS A 52 4.93 -53.96 27.55
CA CYS A 52 5.98 -54.86 27.06
C CYS A 52 5.69 -56.33 27.44
N ARG A 53 6.56 -57.25 26.99
CA ARG A 53 6.87 -58.61 27.51
C ARG A 53 6.04 -59.13 28.71
N THR A 54 5.57 -60.38 28.65
CA THR A 54 6.19 -61.52 29.38
C THR A 54 5.63 -62.90 29.02
N SER A 55 6.47 -63.92 29.24
CA SER A 55 6.23 -65.34 29.58
C SER A 55 4.87 -66.02 29.33
N SER A 56 4.95 -67.22 28.76
CA SER A 56 3.92 -68.26 28.88
C SER A 56 3.85 -68.86 30.29
N HIS A 57 2.67 -69.37 30.65
CA HIS A 57 2.47 -70.63 31.40
C HIS A 57 1.08 -71.19 31.05
N HIS A 58 0.89 -72.52 31.14
CA HIS A 58 -0.34 -73.23 30.76
C HIS A 58 -1.52 -72.97 31.72
N PRO A 59 -2.76 -73.20 31.26
CA PRO A 59 -3.42 -74.48 31.57
C PRO A 59 -3.81 -75.33 30.35
N ALA A 60 -4.34 -76.53 30.62
CA ALA A 60 -4.61 -77.60 29.66
C ALA A 60 -5.90 -77.43 28.82
N PRO A 61 -5.99 -78.09 27.63
CA PRO A 61 -7.24 -78.26 26.89
C PRO A 61 -8.07 -79.45 27.41
N PRO A 62 -9.41 -79.45 27.21
CA PRO A 62 -10.27 -80.63 27.39
C PRO A 62 -10.05 -81.67 26.25
N PRO A 63 -10.49 -82.93 26.43
CA PRO A 63 -9.98 -84.06 25.65
C PRO A 63 -10.54 -84.19 24.23
N ALA A 64 -9.75 -84.84 23.37
CA ALA A 64 -10.17 -85.31 22.05
C ALA A 64 -10.97 -86.63 22.15
N PRO A 65 -11.85 -86.95 21.19
CA PRO A 65 -12.44 -88.28 21.07
C PRO A 65 -11.38 -89.29 20.64
N GLU A 66 -11.36 -90.44 21.31
CA GLU A 66 -10.43 -91.54 21.01
C GLU A 66 -10.80 -92.23 19.69
N THR A 67 -9.86 -92.31 18.77
CA THR A 67 -9.87 -93.30 17.67
C THR A 67 -8.68 -94.22 17.86
N SER A 68 -8.94 -95.39 18.43
CA SER A 68 -7.93 -96.42 18.66
C SER A 68 -7.20 -96.79 17.37
N GLU A 69 -5.89 -96.97 17.49
CA GLU A 69 -5.11 -97.66 16.46
C GLU A 69 -5.55 -99.14 16.35
N GLY A 70 -5.12 -99.80 15.28
CA GLY A 70 -5.62 -101.12 14.92
C GLY A 70 -5.24 -102.21 15.92
N ALA A 71 -6.23 -103.02 16.32
CA ALA A 71 -5.96 -104.32 16.90
C ALA A 71 -5.31 -105.22 15.84
N GLU A 72 -4.17 -105.83 16.18
CA GLU A 72 -3.35 -106.59 15.25
C GLU A 72 -4.09 -107.85 14.75
N THR A 73 -4.01 -108.13 13.45
CA THR A 73 -4.38 -109.44 12.92
C THR A 73 -3.39 -110.47 13.45
N GLN A 74 -3.80 -111.26 14.44
CA GLN A 74 -2.97 -112.30 15.05
C GLN A 74 -2.37 -113.20 13.96
N LYS A 75 -1.04 -113.14 13.82
CA LYS A 75 -0.27 -114.12 13.08
C LYS A 75 -0.35 -115.45 13.85
N PRO A 76 -0.51 -116.62 13.20
CA PRO A 76 -0.56 -117.88 13.92
C PRO A 76 0.74 -118.10 14.70
N GLU A 77 0.65 -118.35 16.00
CA GLU A 77 1.75 -118.96 16.73
C GLU A 77 1.91 -120.40 16.23
N GLU A 78 3.17 -120.79 16.02
CA GLU A 78 3.49 -122.13 15.54
C GLU A 78 3.22 -123.15 16.64
N SER A 79 2.54 -124.25 16.29
CA SER A 79 2.20 -125.32 17.21
C SER A 79 3.48 -125.96 17.77
N GLN A 80 3.80 -125.67 19.04
CA GLN A 80 4.81 -126.43 19.78
C GLN A 80 4.33 -127.89 19.89
N PRO A 81 5.16 -128.89 19.51
CA PRO A 81 4.78 -130.29 19.53
C PRO A 81 5.17 -130.96 20.86
N ILE A 82 4.58 -132.14 21.10
CA ILE A 82 4.91 -133.12 22.17
C ILE A 82 4.73 -132.60 23.64
N THR A 83 4.48 -133.44 24.67
CA THR A 83 4.38 -134.92 24.68
C THR A 83 3.32 -135.51 25.62
N ASP A 84 3.17 -135.03 26.85
CA ASP A 84 2.80 -135.93 27.95
C ASP A 84 1.28 -136.19 28.11
N LEU A 85 0.83 -137.35 27.63
CA LEU A 85 -0.29 -138.08 28.23
C LEU A 85 0.26 -138.98 29.36
N PRO A 86 -0.29 -138.95 30.60
CA PRO A 86 0.16 -139.84 31.66
C PRO A 86 -0.19 -141.29 31.31
N SER A 87 0.83 -142.11 31.03
CA SER A 87 0.65 -143.50 30.59
C SER A 87 -0.04 -144.38 31.62
N ASP A 88 0.06 -144.03 32.90
CA ASP A 88 -0.55 -144.75 34.03
C ASP A 88 -2.07 -144.94 33.88
N TRP A 89 -2.79 -143.95 33.36
CA TRP A 89 -4.25 -144.06 33.20
C TRP A 89 -4.64 -144.95 32.00
N LEU A 90 -3.76 -145.09 31.01
CA LEU A 90 -3.94 -146.07 29.93
C LEU A 90 -3.70 -147.49 30.43
N THR A 91 -2.68 -147.75 31.26
CA THR A 91 -2.47 -149.08 31.85
C THR A 91 -3.53 -149.45 32.90
N GLU A 92 -4.04 -148.50 33.67
CA GLU A 92 -5.18 -148.72 34.58
C GLU A 92 -6.48 -149.00 33.80
N ALA A 93 -6.72 -148.28 32.68
CA ALA A 93 -7.85 -148.53 31.79
C ALA A 93 -7.73 -149.87 31.04
N GLU A 94 -6.54 -150.24 30.52
CA GLU A 94 -6.28 -151.54 29.90
C GLU A 94 -6.50 -152.69 30.89
N SER A 95 -6.03 -152.54 32.13
CA SER A 95 -6.27 -153.50 33.21
C SER A 95 -7.77 -153.66 33.52
N SER A 96 -8.51 -152.55 33.57
CA SER A 96 -9.97 -152.55 33.79
C SER A 96 -10.77 -153.06 32.58
N LEU A 97 -10.24 -152.91 31.37
CA LEU A 97 -10.84 -153.41 30.13
C LEU A 97 -10.65 -154.92 29.98
N LEU A 98 -9.60 -155.53 30.55
CA LEU A 98 -9.42 -156.99 30.56
C LEU A 98 -10.53 -157.72 31.33
N ASP A 99 -11.09 -157.13 32.39
CA ASP A 99 -12.21 -157.71 33.15
C ASP A 99 -13.57 -157.49 32.46
N LEU A 100 -13.71 -156.46 31.62
CA LEU A 100 -14.97 -156.06 30.98
C LEU A 100 -15.08 -156.44 29.50
N CYS A 101 -13.97 -156.76 28.82
CA CYS A 101 -13.90 -157.03 27.38
C CYS A 101 -13.11 -158.31 27.08
N ASP A 102 -13.60 -159.11 26.14
CA ASP A 102 -12.90 -160.31 25.67
C ASP A 102 -11.85 -159.98 24.60
N ILE A 103 -10.63 -159.66 25.02
CA ILE A 103 -9.53 -159.33 24.08
C ILE A 103 -9.00 -160.56 23.31
N SER A 104 -9.60 -161.75 23.48
CA SER A 104 -9.28 -162.94 22.67
C SER A 104 -10.13 -163.09 21.40
N SER A 105 -11.16 -162.26 21.21
CA SER A 105 -11.97 -162.24 19.97
C SER A 105 -12.44 -160.82 19.62
N ASP A 106 -12.44 -160.46 18.34
CA ASP A 106 -13.01 -159.19 17.87
C ASP A 106 -14.44 -159.40 17.37
N VAL A 107 -15.36 -158.55 17.83
CA VAL A 107 -16.71 -158.45 17.25
C VAL A 107 -16.77 -157.20 16.38
N THR A 108 -17.02 -157.39 15.10
CA THR A 108 -17.22 -156.29 14.16
C THR A 108 -18.67 -155.85 14.19
N PHE A 109 -18.90 -154.57 14.52
CA PHE A 109 -20.22 -153.94 14.52
C PHE A 109 -20.17 -152.66 13.68
N THR A 110 -21.26 -152.33 13.01
CA THR A 110 -21.36 -151.11 12.21
C THR A 110 -21.93 -149.95 13.02
N SER A 111 -21.47 -148.73 12.75
CA SER A 111 -22.14 -147.49 13.15
C SER A 111 -23.49 -147.32 12.42
N SER A 112 -24.27 -146.30 12.73
CA SER A 112 -25.46 -145.96 11.94
C SER A 112 -25.11 -145.22 10.64
N GLY A 113 -23.91 -144.61 10.57
CA GLY A 113 -23.29 -144.16 9.32
C GLY A 113 -22.79 -145.28 8.41
N GLY A 114 -22.76 -146.53 8.90
CA GLY A 114 -22.37 -147.72 8.13
C GLY A 114 -20.87 -148.02 8.14
N VAL A 115 -20.07 -147.26 8.89
CA VAL A 115 -18.64 -147.57 9.11
C VAL A 115 -18.54 -148.82 9.97
N ALA A 116 -17.71 -149.78 9.55
CA ALA A 116 -17.45 -151.00 10.30
C ALA A 116 -16.33 -150.79 11.31
N TYR A 117 -16.63 -151.01 12.59
CA TYR A 117 -15.66 -150.99 13.68
C TYR A 117 -15.47 -152.39 14.22
N SER A 118 -14.21 -152.85 14.22
CA SER A 118 -13.80 -154.10 14.88
C SER A 118 -13.15 -153.77 16.23
N GLY A 119 -13.37 -154.64 17.21
CA GLY A 119 -12.78 -154.54 18.54
C GLY A 119 -13.41 -155.56 19.50
N PRO A 120 -12.85 -155.74 20.70
CA PRO A 120 -13.27 -156.82 21.60
C PRO A 120 -14.70 -156.59 22.12
N PRO A 121 -15.54 -157.63 22.23
CA PRO A 121 -16.89 -157.53 22.79
C PRO A 121 -16.84 -157.38 24.30
N PHE A 122 -17.81 -156.66 24.86
CA PHE A 122 -18.00 -156.62 26.30
C PHE A 122 -18.51 -157.97 26.81
N ARG A 123 -17.94 -158.49 27.91
CA ARG A 123 -18.43 -159.67 28.63
C ARG A 123 -19.18 -159.28 29.89
N CYS A 124 -20.12 -160.12 30.29
CA CYS A 124 -20.72 -160.09 31.63
C CYS A 124 -20.12 -161.26 32.45
N PRO A 125 -19.63 -161.05 33.69
CA PRO A 125 -18.97 -162.11 34.46
C PRO A 125 -19.89 -163.32 34.76
N PRO A 126 -19.36 -164.56 34.76
CA PRO A 126 -20.18 -165.77 34.92
C PRO A 126 -20.57 -166.07 36.38
N ASP A 127 -19.74 -165.70 37.37
CA ASP A 127 -20.03 -165.91 38.80
C ASP A 127 -20.63 -164.64 39.44
N LEU A 128 -21.92 -164.42 39.20
CA LEU A 128 -22.72 -163.40 39.91
C LEU A 128 -23.38 -163.98 41.17
N GLN A 129 -22.59 -164.62 42.03
CA GLN A 129 -23.05 -165.05 43.35
C GLN A 129 -22.80 -163.95 44.40
N GLN A 130 -23.90 -163.37 44.86
CA GLN A 130 -24.06 -162.35 45.91
C GLN A 130 -23.80 -160.87 45.50
N GLU A 131 -24.75 -160.02 45.92
CA GLU A 131 -24.69 -158.56 46.09
C GLU A 131 -24.46 -157.62 44.87
N THR A 132 -24.98 -157.94 43.67
CA THR A 132 -25.28 -156.88 42.68
C THR A 132 -26.67 -157.01 42.03
N LEU A 133 -27.38 -155.88 41.91
CA LEU A 133 -28.71 -155.75 41.28
C LEU A 133 -28.73 -156.11 39.77
N LEU A 134 -27.56 -156.19 39.13
CA LEU A 134 -27.42 -156.57 37.72
C LEU A 134 -27.80 -158.03 37.47
N SER A 135 -27.71 -158.90 38.48
CA SER A 135 -28.15 -160.30 38.42
C SER A 135 -29.66 -160.50 38.17
N LEU A 136 -30.45 -159.42 38.29
CA LEU A 136 -31.89 -159.42 37.98
C LEU A 136 -32.21 -159.27 36.48
N PHE A 137 -31.20 -159.04 35.64
CA PHE A 137 -31.38 -158.77 34.20
C PHE A 137 -30.70 -159.87 33.35
N PRO A 138 -31.32 -160.31 32.24
CA PRO A 138 -30.67 -161.23 31.30
C PRO A 138 -29.38 -160.63 30.73
N ALA A 139 -28.32 -161.44 30.62
CA ALA A 139 -27.01 -161.00 30.15
C ALA A 139 -27.05 -160.47 28.70
N GLU A 140 -28.01 -160.94 27.91
CA GLU A 140 -28.31 -160.49 26.55
C GLU A 140 -28.72 -159.01 26.53
N LEU A 141 -29.51 -158.56 27.52
CA LEU A 141 -29.99 -157.19 27.60
C LEU A 141 -28.86 -156.22 27.99
N LEU A 142 -27.99 -156.63 28.91
CA LEU A 142 -26.81 -155.85 29.31
C LEU A 142 -25.81 -155.74 28.15
N THR A 143 -25.46 -156.86 27.52
CA THR A 143 -24.55 -156.91 26.36
C THR A 143 -25.09 -156.08 25.19
N HIS A 144 -26.39 -156.18 24.89
CA HIS A 144 -27.06 -155.35 23.87
C HIS A 144 -27.00 -153.85 24.23
N THR A 145 -27.19 -153.49 25.50
CA THR A 145 -27.16 -152.09 25.95
C THR A 145 -25.77 -151.47 25.85
N LEU A 146 -24.72 -152.20 26.25
CA LEU A 146 -23.33 -151.76 26.08
C LEU A 146 -22.94 -151.64 24.60
N THR A 147 -23.37 -152.59 23.77
CA THR A 147 -23.15 -152.54 22.30
C THR A 147 -23.86 -151.33 21.68
N ARG A 148 -25.10 -151.05 22.10
CA ARG A 148 -25.86 -149.86 21.67
C ARG A 148 -25.20 -148.56 22.12
N MET A 149 -24.66 -148.50 23.33
CA MET A 149 -23.92 -147.33 23.83
C MET A 149 -22.65 -147.08 23.00
N ARG A 150 -21.86 -148.12 22.74
CA ARG A 150 -20.64 -148.04 21.91
C ARG A 150 -20.94 -147.55 20.50
N LYS A 151 -22.03 -148.05 19.90
CA LYS A 151 -22.54 -147.57 18.60
C LYS A 151 -22.92 -146.09 18.66
N LEU A 152 -23.78 -145.68 19.59
CA LEU A 152 -24.22 -144.28 19.70
C LEU A 152 -23.08 -143.28 19.99
N PHE A 153 -22.05 -143.70 20.73
CA PHE A 153 -20.85 -142.88 20.95
C PHE A 153 -20.06 -142.66 19.65
N LEU A 154 -19.84 -143.73 18.87
CA LEU A 154 -19.15 -143.64 17.59
C LEU A 154 -19.97 -142.88 16.53
N ASP A 155 -21.29 -143.09 16.49
CA ASP A 155 -22.23 -142.33 15.65
C ASP A 155 -22.12 -140.81 15.93
N HIS A 156 -22.06 -140.42 17.21
CA HIS A 156 -21.87 -139.00 17.59
C HIS A 156 -20.48 -138.50 17.21
N LEU A 157 -19.44 -139.31 17.41
CA LEU A 157 -18.05 -138.96 17.09
C LEU A 157 -17.86 -138.78 15.58
N GLU A 158 -18.42 -139.66 14.74
CA GLU A 158 -18.51 -139.50 13.28
C GLU A 158 -19.16 -138.16 12.90
N GLN A 159 -20.35 -137.86 13.45
CA GLN A 159 -21.06 -136.61 13.14
C GLN A 159 -20.24 -135.38 13.54
N ARG A 160 -19.60 -135.39 14.72
CA ARG A 160 -18.79 -134.25 15.18
C ARG A 160 -17.53 -134.06 14.35
N PHE A 161 -16.89 -135.14 13.89
CA PHE A 161 -15.80 -135.04 12.90
C PHE A 161 -16.29 -134.49 11.57
N HIS A 162 -17.48 -134.91 11.09
CA HIS A 162 -18.07 -134.40 9.86
C HIS A 162 -18.41 -132.90 9.95
N ASP A 163 -19.08 -132.47 11.02
CA ASP A 163 -19.45 -131.06 11.29
C ASP A 163 -18.21 -130.16 11.30
N VAL A 164 -17.16 -130.57 12.02
CA VAL A 164 -15.90 -129.81 12.15
C VAL A 164 -15.13 -129.78 10.83
N LEU A 165 -15.02 -130.91 10.14
CA LEU A 165 -14.36 -130.97 8.83
C LEU A 165 -15.08 -130.09 7.80
N HIS A 166 -16.41 -130.16 7.74
CA HIS A 166 -17.23 -129.34 6.84
C HIS A 166 -17.08 -127.84 7.16
N SER A 167 -17.11 -127.46 8.44
CA SER A 167 -16.90 -126.07 8.88
C SER A 167 -15.51 -125.53 8.50
N VAL A 168 -14.45 -126.31 8.74
CA VAL A 168 -13.08 -125.91 8.38
C VAL A 168 -12.92 -125.82 6.86
N VAL A 169 -13.47 -126.77 6.09
CA VAL A 169 -13.45 -126.73 4.62
C VAL A 169 -14.17 -125.48 4.11
N ALA A 170 -15.35 -125.15 4.64
CA ALA A 170 -16.10 -123.95 4.26
C ALA A 170 -15.31 -122.65 4.52
N MET A 171 -14.77 -122.47 5.73
CA MET A 171 -13.95 -121.29 6.05
C MET A 171 -12.71 -121.17 5.15
N VAL A 172 -12.07 -122.29 4.81
CA VAL A 172 -10.91 -122.31 3.91
C VAL A 172 -11.31 -122.02 2.46
N THR A 173 -12.46 -122.50 1.98
CA THR A 173 -12.97 -122.13 0.64
C THR A 173 -13.32 -120.65 0.57
N ASP A 174 -13.99 -120.11 1.58
CA ASP A 174 -14.39 -118.70 1.63
C ASP A 174 -13.18 -117.77 1.68
N ARG A 175 -12.18 -118.07 2.53
CA ARG A 175 -10.95 -117.27 2.57
C ARG A 175 -10.13 -117.40 1.29
N LYS A 176 -10.13 -118.57 0.64
CA LYS A 176 -9.50 -118.81 -0.68
C LYS A 176 -10.26 -118.13 -1.82
N GLU A 177 -11.58 -117.91 -1.71
CA GLU A 177 -12.38 -117.11 -2.63
C GLU A 177 -12.08 -115.62 -2.45
N ALA A 178 -12.10 -115.13 -1.20
CA ALA A 178 -11.77 -113.74 -0.84
C ALA A 178 -10.35 -113.33 -1.29
N LEU A 179 -9.36 -114.20 -1.09
CA LEU A 179 -8.00 -113.96 -1.60
C LEU A 179 -7.92 -113.98 -3.13
N ARG A 180 -8.75 -114.77 -3.82
CA ARG A 180 -8.83 -114.78 -5.29
C ARG A 180 -9.52 -113.53 -5.85
N SER A 181 -10.55 -113.01 -5.19
CA SER A 181 -11.19 -111.75 -5.60
C SER A 181 -10.31 -110.54 -5.30
N GLU A 182 -9.60 -110.53 -4.18
CA GLU A 182 -8.57 -109.53 -3.84
C GLU A 182 -7.43 -109.53 -4.88
N GLN A 183 -6.88 -110.71 -5.21
CA GLN A 183 -5.85 -110.85 -6.24
C GLN A 183 -6.35 -110.44 -7.64
N ALA A 184 -7.59 -110.81 -8.00
CA ALA A 184 -8.19 -110.41 -9.28
C ALA A 184 -8.37 -108.89 -9.38
N LEU A 185 -8.73 -108.23 -8.28
CA LEU A 185 -8.86 -106.77 -8.19
C LEU A 185 -7.51 -106.07 -8.31
N GLN A 186 -6.46 -106.59 -7.64
CA GLN A 186 -5.08 -106.09 -7.80
C GLN A 186 -4.59 -106.25 -9.26
N LEU A 187 -4.81 -107.42 -9.88
CA LEU A 187 -4.46 -107.67 -11.28
C LEU A 187 -5.26 -106.78 -12.25
N HIS A 188 -6.50 -106.42 -11.91
CA HIS A 188 -7.30 -105.47 -12.70
C HIS A 188 -6.76 -104.03 -12.56
N GLN A 189 -6.37 -103.59 -11.36
CA GLN A 189 -5.75 -102.27 -11.15
C GLN A 189 -4.41 -102.15 -11.91
N LEU A 190 -3.63 -103.23 -11.97
CA LEU A 190 -2.38 -103.32 -12.73
C LEU A 190 -2.59 -103.49 -14.25
N HIS A 191 -3.84 -103.65 -14.74
CA HIS A 191 -4.09 -103.86 -16.16
C HIS A 191 -3.77 -102.60 -16.98
N PRO A 192 -2.99 -102.68 -18.09
CA PRO A 192 -2.53 -101.49 -18.80
C PRO A 192 -3.63 -100.52 -19.26
N ARG A 193 -4.81 -101.02 -19.65
CA ARG A 193 -5.94 -100.14 -20.00
C ARG A 193 -6.49 -99.40 -18.78
N HIS A 194 -6.56 -100.05 -17.61
CA HIS A 194 -7.02 -99.44 -16.36
C HIS A 194 -6.08 -98.33 -15.91
N ILE A 195 -4.76 -98.59 -15.90
CA ILE A 195 -3.74 -97.57 -15.65
C ILE A 195 -3.87 -96.42 -16.66
N GLN A 196 -4.09 -96.72 -17.94
CA GLN A 196 -4.23 -95.70 -18.98
C GLN A 196 -5.49 -94.81 -18.79
N THR A 197 -6.63 -95.38 -18.40
CA THR A 197 -7.89 -94.63 -18.24
C THR A 197 -8.07 -93.95 -16.88
N HIS A 198 -7.59 -94.55 -15.79
CA HIS A 198 -7.86 -94.08 -14.42
C HIS A 198 -6.64 -93.42 -13.74
N VAL A 199 -5.43 -93.61 -14.26
CA VAL A 199 -4.22 -92.96 -13.73
C VAL A 199 -3.63 -91.99 -14.75
N TYR A 200 -3.21 -92.48 -15.93
CA TYR A 200 -2.47 -91.66 -16.90
C TYR A 200 -3.31 -90.53 -17.51
N LYS A 201 -4.53 -90.80 -17.98
CA LYS A 201 -5.39 -89.78 -18.60
C LYS A 201 -5.77 -88.66 -17.61
N PRO A 202 -6.29 -88.95 -16.40
CA PRO A 202 -6.55 -87.91 -15.39
C PRO A 202 -5.29 -87.11 -15.06
N ARG A 203 -4.16 -87.79 -14.84
CA ARG A 203 -2.88 -87.12 -14.54
C ARG A 203 -2.43 -86.19 -15.67
N LEU A 204 -2.60 -86.60 -16.94
CA LEU A 204 -2.24 -85.76 -18.08
C LEU A 204 -3.09 -84.48 -18.15
N THR A 205 -4.41 -84.57 -17.92
CA THR A 205 -5.29 -83.39 -17.88
C THR A 205 -5.01 -82.48 -16.67
N GLU A 206 -4.63 -83.06 -15.55
CA GLU A 206 -4.29 -82.37 -14.32
C GLU A 206 -2.97 -81.56 -14.48
N LEU A 207 -1.93 -82.17 -15.04
CA LEU A 207 -0.67 -81.50 -15.39
C LEU A 207 -0.88 -80.32 -16.36
N GLN A 208 -1.82 -80.48 -17.30
CA GLN A 208 -2.21 -79.39 -18.22
C GLN A 208 -2.90 -78.25 -17.46
N LEU A 209 -3.82 -78.56 -16.54
CA LEU A 209 -4.51 -77.56 -15.72
C LEU A 209 -3.55 -76.82 -14.77
N HIS A 210 -2.64 -77.53 -14.09
CA HIS A 210 -1.59 -76.94 -13.26
C HIS A 210 -0.74 -75.96 -14.05
N ARG A 211 -0.28 -76.38 -15.24
CA ARG A 211 0.53 -75.56 -16.14
C ARG A 211 -0.25 -74.32 -16.62
N GLN A 212 -1.49 -74.49 -17.09
CA GLN A 212 -2.34 -73.39 -17.54
C GLN A 212 -2.59 -72.36 -16.43
N ARG A 213 -2.83 -72.81 -15.18
CA ARG A 213 -3.03 -71.93 -14.02
C ARG A 213 -1.80 -71.06 -13.74
N VAL A 214 -0.59 -71.60 -13.92
CA VAL A 214 0.66 -70.83 -13.75
C VAL A 214 0.94 -69.94 -14.96
N GLU A 215 0.75 -70.42 -16.18
CA GLU A 215 0.94 -69.62 -17.40
C GLU A 215 -0.04 -68.44 -17.46
N PHE A 216 -1.30 -68.64 -17.09
CA PHE A 216 -2.31 -67.58 -16.98
C PHE A 216 -1.91 -66.51 -15.94
N HIS A 217 -1.50 -66.91 -14.74
CA HIS A 217 -1.00 -65.98 -13.72
C HIS A 217 0.22 -65.19 -14.20
N CYS A 218 1.13 -65.81 -14.96
CA CYS A 218 2.27 -65.10 -15.55
C CYS A 218 1.83 -64.05 -16.60
N VAL A 219 0.75 -64.31 -17.35
CA VAL A 219 0.16 -63.32 -18.27
C VAL A 219 -0.50 -62.18 -17.49
N GLU A 220 -1.31 -62.45 -16.46
CA GLU A 220 -1.90 -61.41 -15.60
C GLU A 220 -0.82 -60.50 -14.97
N VAL A 221 0.28 -61.08 -14.49
CA VAL A 221 1.45 -60.31 -14.00
C VAL A 221 1.98 -59.40 -15.12
N GLY A 222 2.25 -59.95 -16.30
CA GLY A 222 2.76 -59.21 -17.45
C GLY A 222 1.86 -58.05 -17.89
N GLU A 223 0.54 -58.26 -17.91
CA GLU A 223 -0.46 -57.25 -18.25
C GLU A 223 -0.51 -56.10 -17.23
N VAL A 224 -0.48 -56.40 -15.92
CA VAL A 224 -0.42 -55.36 -14.88
C VAL A 224 0.89 -54.56 -14.97
N LEU A 225 2.03 -55.22 -15.18
CA LEU A 225 3.32 -54.55 -15.35
C LEU A 225 3.35 -53.66 -16.62
N ALA A 226 2.75 -54.11 -17.73
CA ALA A 226 2.63 -53.33 -18.95
C ALA A 226 1.70 -52.11 -18.76
N SER A 227 0.56 -52.29 -18.10
CA SER A 227 -0.40 -51.22 -17.76
C SER A 227 0.26 -50.13 -16.92
N CYS A 228 0.97 -50.48 -15.84
CA CYS A 228 1.68 -49.50 -15.02
C CYS A 228 2.76 -48.72 -15.79
N LYS A 229 3.42 -49.35 -16.79
CA LYS A 229 4.35 -48.64 -17.68
C LYS A 229 3.64 -47.74 -18.71
N MET A 230 2.47 -48.13 -19.21
CA MET A 230 1.64 -47.28 -20.08
C MET A 230 1.18 -46.02 -19.35
N GLU A 231 0.65 -46.18 -18.14
CA GLU A 231 0.18 -45.08 -17.28
C GLU A 231 1.32 -44.12 -16.88
N LEU A 232 2.55 -44.61 -16.71
CA LEU A 232 3.74 -43.75 -16.52
C LEU A 232 4.01 -42.87 -17.74
N GLN A 233 3.85 -43.38 -18.97
CA GLN A 233 4.05 -42.57 -20.17
C GLN A 233 2.90 -41.58 -20.37
N GLU A 234 1.65 -41.98 -20.10
CA GLU A 234 0.50 -41.06 -20.10
C GLU A 234 0.72 -39.90 -19.12
N LEU A 235 1.12 -40.19 -17.87
CA LEU A 235 1.48 -39.21 -16.86
C LEU A 235 2.57 -38.23 -17.35
N LYS A 236 3.67 -38.74 -17.92
CA LYS A 236 4.74 -37.93 -18.50
C LYS A 236 4.23 -37.00 -19.61
N THR A 237 3.37 -37.49 -20.52
CA THR A 237 2.78 -36.63 -21.55
C THR A 237 1.82 -35.59 -20.98
N SER A 238 1.10 -35.90 -19.90
CA SER A 238 0.16 -34.97 -19.27
C SER A 238 0.88 -33.81 -18.58
N ILE A 239 1.94 -34.11 -17.82
CA ILE A 239 2.79 -33.10 -17.15
C ILE A 239 3.60 -32.28 -18.18
N SER A 240 3.97 -32.89 -19.31
CA SER A 240 4.59 -32.17 -20.43
C SER A 240 3.61 -31.17 -21.09
N ARG A 241 2.31 -31.50 -21.14
CA ARG A 241 1.26 -30.62 -21.66
C ARG A 241 1.02 -29.43 -20.73
N THR A 242 0.83 -29.66 -19.43
CA THR A 242 0.65 -28.57 -18.45
C THR A 242 1.89 -27.69 -18.35
N LYS A 243 3.09 -28.24 -18.57
CA LYS A 243 4.32 -27.45 -18.70
C LYS A 243 4.27 -26.52 -19.90
N GLN A 244 3.79 -27.00 -21.06
CA GLN A 244 3.64 -26.17 -22.26
C GLN A 244 2.59 -25.07 -22.07
N GLU A 245 1.48 -25.37 -21.42
CA GLU A 245 0.45 -24.40 -21.03
C GLU A 245 1.02 -23.31 -20.09
N PHE A 246 1.79 -23.71 -19.08
CA PHE A 246 2.51 -22.78 -18.20
C PHE A 246 3.53 -21.91 -18.97
N CYS A 247 4.27 -22.46 -19.95
CA CYS A 247 5.18 -21.67 -20.78
C CYS A 247 4.45 -20.61 -21.63
N VAL A 248 3.23 -20.87 -22.10
CA VAL A 248 2.39 -19.86 -22.78
C VAL A 248 1.96 -18.77 -21.80
N SER A 249 1.60 -19.14 -20.57
CA SER A 249 1.32 -18.18 -19.49
C SER A 249 2.54 -17.32 -19.14
N LEU A 250 3.76 -17.88 -19.13
CA LEU A 250 5.00 -17.10 -18.94
C LEU A 250 5.19 -16.04 -20.02
N SER A 251 4.98 -16.37 -21.30
CA SER A 251 5.07 -15.37 -22.40
C SER A 251 4.06 -14.24 -22.23
N SER A 252 2.82 -14.58 -21.86
CA SER A 252 1.78 -13.59 -21.54
C SER A 252 2.15 -12.71 -20.34
N LEU A 253 2.75 -13.29 -19.30
CA LEU A 253 3.27 -12.54 -18.16
C LEU A 253 4.44 -11.61 -18.57
N GLU A 254 5.31 -12.02 -19.49
CA GLU A 254 6.40 -11.18 -20.04
C GLU A 254 5.85 -9.99 -20.84
N ASP A 255 4.83 -10.16 -21.68
CA ASP A 255 4.13 -9.05 -22.36
C ASP A 255 3.48 -8.08 -21.34
N ASN A 256 2.97 -8.59 -20.21
CA ASN A 256 2.44 -7.77 -19.11
C ASN A 256 3.54 -7.05 -18.31
N VAL A 257 4.75 -7.61 -18.20
CA VAL A 257 5.93 -6.93 -17.64
C VAL A 257 6.37 -5.78 -18.55
N LEU A 258 6.49 -6.02 -19.86
CA LEU A 258 6.93 -5.02 -20.84
C LEU A 258 5.93 -3.85 -21.02
N SER A 259 4.66 -4.06 -20.69
CA SER A 259 3.59 -3.05 -20.72
C SER A 259 3.25 -2.46 -19.34
N ALA A 260 4.03 -2.75 -18.30
CA ALA A 260 3.85 -2.19 -16.97
C ALA A 260 4.48 -0.78 -16.85
N ASP A 261 3.65 0.19 -16.43
CA ASP A 261 4.02 1.61 -16.29
C ASP A 261 4.28 2.03 -14.83
N SER A 262 4.19 1.08 -13.89
CA SER A 262 4.23 1.37 -12.44
C SER A 262 4.72 0.17 -11.63
N SER A 263 5.45 0.46 -10.54
CA SER A 263 6.04 -0.51 -9.61
C SER A 263 4.99 -1.45 -9.02
N ARG A 264 3.79 -0.92 -8.76
CA ARG A 264 2.62 -1.68 -8.28
C ARG A 264 2.08 -2.70 -9.29
N ARG A 265 2.15 -2.42 -10.60
CA ARG A 265 1.74 -3.40 -11.63
C ARG A 265 2.78 -4.51 -11.76
N LEU A 266 4.08 -4.19 -11.75
CA LEU A 266 5.14 -5.20 -11.71
C LEU A 266 5.06 -6.07 -10.45
N GLN A 267 4.76 -5.49 -9.28
CA GLN A 267 4.51 -6.23 -8.04
C GLN A 267 3.34 -7.22 -8.19
N ALA A 268 2.25 -6.85 -8.88
CA ALA A 268 1.11 -7.72 -9.11
C ALA A 268 1.44 -8.88 -10.07
N VAL A 269 2.16 -8.60 -11.16
CA VAL A 269 2.63 -9.63 -12.11
C VAL A 269 3.61 -10.59 -11.42
N SER A 270 4.46 -10.10 -10.51
CA SER A 270 5.35 -10.94 -9.70
C SER A 270 4.58 -11.88 -8.77
N SER A 271 3.50 -11.44 -8.12
CA SER A 271 2.64 -12.36 -7.35
C SER A 271 1.97 -13.40 -8.24
N THR A 272 1.40 -13.02 -9.40
CA THR A 272 0.78 -13.98 -10.32
C THR A 272 1.77 -15.01 -10.86
N LEU A 273 3.02 -14.60 -11.14
CA LEU A 273 4.10 -15.52 -11.53
C LEU A 273 4.41 -16.54 -10.40
N GLN A 274 4.50 -16.08 -9.15
CA GLN A 274 4.69 -16.96 -8.00
C GLN A 274 3.50 -17.90 -7.80
N ASP A 275 2.26 -17.40 -7.88
CA ASP A 275 1.04 -18.20 -7.71
C ASP A 275 0.96 -19.33 -8.76
N CYS A 276 1.24 -19.03 -10.03
CA CYS A 276 1.25 -20.03 -11.11
C CYS A 276 2.39 -21.06 -10.97
N LEU A 277 3.57 -20.64 -10.49
CA LEU A 277 4.67 -21.56 -10.16
C LEU A 277 4.27 -22.52 -9.04
N ASP A 278 3.74 -21.96 -7.96
CA ASP A 278 3.27 -22.68 -6.79
C ASP A 278 2.18 -23.71 -7.16
N GLU A 279 1.23 -23.33 -8.03
CA GLU A 279 0.18 -24.20 -8.56
C GLU A 279 0.75 -25.35 -9.39
N TYR A 280 1.60 -25.07 -10.38
CA TYR A 280 2.21 -26.11 -11.23
C TYR A 280 3.05 -27.10 -10.41
N ILE A 281 3.81 -26.63 -9.43
CA ILE A 281 4.63 -27.48 -8.55
C ILE A 281 3.73 -28.40 -7.72
N LYS A 282 2.67 -27.86 -7.10
CA LYS A 282 1.70 -28.63 -6.30
C LYS A 282 1.00 -29.69 -7.14
N ASP A 283 0.58 -29.35 -8.36
CA ASP A 283 -0.11 -30.30 -9.24
C ASP A 283 0.81 -31.39 -9.81
N THR A 284 2.04 -31.05 -10.16
CA THR A 284 3.06 -32.04 -10.57
C THR A 284 3.31 -33.05 -9.44
N GLN A 285 3.54 -32.57 -8.21
CA GLN A 285 3.76 -33.41 -7.03
C GLN A 285 2.51 -34.24 -6.66
N ARG A 286 1.30 -33.67 -6.81
CA ARG A 286 0.02 -34.36 -6.62
C ARG A 286 -0.12 -35.53 -7.60
N CYS A 287 0.06 -35.28 -8.89
CA CYS A 287 -0.01 -36.30 -9.93
C CYS A 287 1.04 -37.41 -9.73
N HIS A 288 2.28 -37.07 -9.38
CA HIS A 288 3.32 -38.04 -9.03
C HIS A 288 2.94 -38.89 -7.82
N THR A 289 2.45 -38.27 -6.74
CA THR A 289 2.06 -38.97 -5.50
C THR A 289 0.89 -39.94 -5.74
N CYS A 290 -0.15 -39.51 -6.47
CA CYS A 290 -1.27 -40.37 -6.84
C CYS A 290 -0.82 -41.57 -7.69
N PHE A 291 0.05 -41.36 -8.67
CA PHE A 291 0.57 -42.45 -9.51
C PHE A 291 1.42 -43.45 -8.70
N ARG A 292 2.31 -42.98 -7.80
CA ARG A 292 3.06 -43.86 -6.89
C ARG A 292 2.13 -44.76 -6.07
N GLN A 293 1.03 -44.22 -5.55
CA GLN A 293 0.05 -44.99 -4.78
C GLN A 293 -0.66 -46.05 -5.63
N THR A 294 -1.08 -45.70 -6.85
CA THR A 294 -1.70 -46.65 -7.79
C THR A 294 -0.76 -47.82 -8.13
N VAL A 295 0.52 -47.53 -8.44
CA VAL A 295 1.53 -48.57 -8.71
C VAL A 295 1.74 -49.46 -7.49
N LEU A 296 1.97 -48.88 -6.31
CA LEU A 296 2.20 -49.63 -5.07
C LEU A 296 1.05 -50.59 -4.75
N ILE A 297 -0.20 -50.14 -4.88
CA ILE A 297 -1.39 -50.96 -4.62
C ILE A 297 -1.46 -52.14 -5.61
N ARG A 298 -1.33 -51.88 -6.91
CA ARG A 298 -1.46 -52.91 -7.96
C ARG A 298 -0.34 -53.94 -7.89
N LEU A 299 0.91 -53.51 -7.71
CA LEU A 299 2.04 -54.43 -7.62
C LEU A 299 2.02 -55.24 -6.31
N GLN A 300 1.55 -54.64 -5.20
CA GLN A 300 1.36 -55.38 -3.96
C GLN A 300 0.22 -56.41 -4.04
N GLU A 301 -0.88 -56.09 -4.72
CA GLU A 301 -1.95 -57.07 -4.97
C GLU A 301 -1.43 -58.27 -5.78
N VAL A 302 -0.71 -58.03 -6.88
CA VAL A 302 -0.13 -59.10 -7.71
C VAL A 302 0.92 -59.91 -6.92
N ARG A 303 1.72 -59.28 -6.04
CA ARG A 303 2.63 -59.99 -5.11
C ARG A 303 1.87 -60.91 -4.15
N ILE A 304 0.74 -60.46 -3.60
CA ILE A 304 -0.11 -61.26 -2.71
C ILE A 304 -0.71 -62.45 -3.47
N ARG A 305 -1.31 -62.23 -4.66
CA ARG A 305 -1.85 -63.30 -5.52
C ARG A 305 -0.77 -64.32 -5.91
N THR A 306 0.43 -63.85 -6.28
CA THR A 306 1.59 -64.71 -6.60
C THR A 306 1.98 -65.58 -5.42
N THR A 307 2.01 -65.02 -4.21
CA THR A 307 2.34 -65.75 -2.98
C THR A 307 1.26 -66.77 -2.61
N GLN A 308 -0.02 -66.42 -2.76
CA GLN A 308 -1.15 -67.32 -2.55
C GLN A 308 -1.09 -68.51 -3.51
N LEU A 309 -0.84 -68.28 -4.80
CA LEU A 309 -0.65 -69.35 -5.79
C LEU A 309 0.50 -70.27 -5.40
N LEU A 310 1.66 -69.70 -5.03
CA LEU A 310 2.84 -70.42 -4.55
C LEU A 310 2.55 -71.31 -3.33
N SER A 311 1.69 -70.85 -2.42
CA SER A 311 1.25 -71.60 -1.23
C SER A 311 0.13 -72.63 -1.50
N SER A 312 -0.47 -72.61 -2.69
CA SER A 312 -1.55 -73.53 -3.06
C SER A 312 -1.07 -74.85 -3.66
N PHE A 313 0.22 -74.97 -3.98
CA PHE A 313 0.82 -76.21 -4.47
C PHE A 313 1.08 -77.18 -3.31
N ARG A 314 0.25 -78.21 -3.18
CA ARG A 314 0.40 -79.27 -2.16
C ARG A 314 0.89 -80.57 -2.79
N LEU A 315 1.81 -81.23 -2.12
CA LEU A 315 2.35 -82.52 -2.57
C LEU A 315 1.38 -83.67 -2.28
N PHE A 316 1.49 -84.77 -3.02
CA PHE A 316 0.76 -86.03 -2.72
C PHE A 316 0.93 -86.51 -1.27
N SER A 317 2.12 -86.31 -0.67
CA SER A 317 2.39 -86.61 0.74
C SER A 317 1.65 -85.72 1.75
N GLU A 318 1.01 -84.65 1.28
CA GLU A 318 0.26 -83.65 2.06
C GLU A 318 -1.26 -83.74 1.76
N GLY A 319 -1.69 -84.80 1.06
CA GLY A 319 -3.06 -84.93 0.53
C GLY A 319 -3.37 -84.01 -0.65
N GLY A 320 -2.33 -83.46 -1.29
CA GLY A 320 -2.42 -82.67 -2.52
C GLY A 320 -2.26 -83.49 -3.79
N ASP A 321 -2.13 -82.77 -4.90
CA ASP A 321 -2.15 -83.29 -6.27
C ASP A 321 -0.83 -83.04 -7.02
N PHE A 322 0.09 -82.21 -6.53
CA PHE A 322 1.36 -81.93 -7.21
C PHE A 322 2.46 -82.96 -6.91
N ALA A 323 3.31 -83.24 -7.91
CA ALA A 323 4.56 -83.98 -7.72
C ALA A 323 5.75 -83.02 -7.46
N PRO A 324 6.80 -83.47 -6.74
CA PRO A 324 7.95 -82.62 -6.39
C PRO A 324 8.66 -81.95 -7.58
N GLN A 325 8.61 -82.55 -8.77
CA GLN A 325 9.21 -82.05 -10.00
C GLN A 325 8.42 -80.84 -10.56
N GLU A 326 7.08 -80.90 -10.55
CA GLU A 326 6.21 -79.81 -10.99
C GLU A 326 6.30 -78.63 -10.06
N VAL A 327 6.22 -78.87 -8.74
CA VAL A 327 6.35 -77.80 -7.73
C VAL A 327 7.67 -77.06 -7.91
N LYS A 328 8.80 -77.76 -8.13
CA LYS A 328 10.10 -77.12 -8.39
C LYS A 328 10.10 -76.26 -9.67
N LEU A 329 9.42 -76.71 -10.74
CA LEU A 329 9.32 -75.97 -11.99
C LEU A 329 8.44 -74.71 -11.84
N PHE A 330 7.25 -74.84 -11.25
CA PHE A 330 6.32 -73.73 -11.05
C PHE A 330 6.83 -72.73 -10.00
N GLN A 331 7.44 -73.19 -8.90
CA GLN A 331 8.12 -72.30 -7.96
C GLN A 331 9.26 -71.53 -8.62
N LYS A 332 10.04 -72.15 -9.53
CA LYS A 332 11.08 -71.44 -10.28
C LYS A 332 10.47 -70.35 -11.17
N ARG A 333 9.37 -70.63 -11.88
CA ARG A 333 8.69 -69.64 -12.74
C ARG A 333 8.13 -68.47 -11.92
N LEU A 334 7.35 -68.74 -10.88
CA LEU A 334 6.73 -67.69 -10.04
C LEU A 334 7.76 -66.87 -9.26
N LYS A 335 8.92 -67.44 -8.90
CA LYS A 335 10.05 -66.68 -8.35
C LYS A 335 10.68 -65.74 -9.37
N GLU A 336 10.65 -66.07 -10.67
CA GLU A 336 11.12 -65.16 -11.73
C GLU A 336 10.12 -64.02 -11.96
N GLU A 337 8.82 -64.29 -12.01
CA GLU A 337 7.79 -63.23 -12.07
C GLU A 337 7.87 -62.30 -10.86
N SER A 338 8.11 -62.85 -9.67
CA SER A 338 8.26 -62.07 -8.43
C SER A 338 9.46 -61.10 -8.48
N LYS A 339 10.58 -61.49 -9.11
CA LYS A 339 11.69 -60.55 -9.42
C LYS A 339 11.25 -59.52 -10.46
N GLN A 340 10.58 -59.95 -11.53
CA GLN A 340 10.20 -59.09 -12.65
C GLN A 340 9.25 -57.96 -12.21
N ILE A 341 8.39 -58.22 -11.22
CA ILE A 341 7.59 -57.20 -10.54
C ILE A 341 8.50 -56.17 -9.85
N SER A 342 9.45 -56.60 -9.03
CA SER A 342 10.34 -55.69 -8.28
C SER A 342 11.27 -54.88 -9.18
N VAL A 343 11.89 -55.50 -10.18
CA VAL A 343 12.72 -54.80 -11.19
C VAL A 343 11.89 -53.79 -11.98
N THR A 344 10.62 -54.09 -12.24
CA THR A 344 9.70 -53.14 -12.90
C THR A 344 9.27 -52.01 -11.98
N GLU A 345 9.03 -52.27 -10.69
CA GLU A 345 8.71 -51.26 -9.68
C GLU A 345 9.88 -50.27 -9.52
N GLU A 346 11.10 -50.79 -9.36
CA GLU A 346 12.34 -50.00 -9.30
C GLU A 346 12.52 -49.14 -10.56
N SER A 347 12.35 -49.73 -11.75
CA SER A 347 12.38 -49.00 -13.03
C SER A 347 11.35 -47.86 -13.09
N ILE A 348 10.11 -48.11 -12.66
CA ILE A 348 9.03 -47.12 -12.70
C ILE A 348 9.31 -45.95 -11.74
N TYR A 349 9.77 -46.21 -10.51
CA TYR A 349 10.08 -45.15 -9.56
C TYR A 349 11.33 -44.35 -9.97
N CYS A 350 12.39 -45.00 -10.46
CA CYS A 350 13.58 -44.29 -10.96
C CYS A 350 13.26 -43.40 -12.18
N GLU A 351 12.44 -43.88 -13.13
CA GLU A 351 11.98 -43.07 -14.26
C GLU A 351 11.09 -41.89 -13.82
N LEU A 352 10.26 -42.08 -12.80
CA LEU A 352 9.38 -41.05 -12.27
C LEU A 352 10.17 -39.94 -11.56
N GLU A 353 11.15 -40.30 -10.73
CA GLU A 353 11.99 -39.35 -9.97
C GLU A 353 12.94 -38.56 -10.88
N GLY A 354 13.50 -39.20 -11.90
CA GLY A 354 14.29 -38.51 -12.92
C GLY A 354 13.45 -37.49 -13.70
N PHE A 355 12.23 -37.87 -14.10
CA PHE A 355 11.32 -36.97 -14.80
C PHE A 355 10.81 -35.81 -13.92
N GLU A 356 10.48 -36.08 -12.64
CA GLU A 356 10.08 -35.05 -11.67
C GLU A 356 11.16 -33.97 -11.53
N SER A 357 12.39 -34.41 -11.29
CA SER A 357 13.57 -33.56 -11.12
C SER A 357 13.84 -32.74 -12.38
N GLN A 358 13.77 -33.37 -13.56
CA GLN A 358 14.00 -32.70 -14.84
C GLN A 358 12.92 -31.65 -15.17
N SER A 359 11.64 -31.96 -14.95
CA SER A 359 10.55 -31.03 -15.25
C SER A 359 10.60 -29.81 -14.32
N LEU A 360 10.77 -30.02 -13.01
CA LEU A 360 10.85 -28.96 -12.02
C LEU A 360 12.11 -28.08 -12.17
N GLN A 361 13.24 -28.65 -12.60
CA GLN A 361 14.45 -27.87 -12.87
C GLN A 361 14.27 -26.95 -14.09
N GLN A 362 13.78 -27.50 -15.21
CA GLN A 362 13.53 -26.74 -16.43
C GLN A 362 12.45 -25.64 -16.25
N LEU A 363 11.50 -25.85 -15.33
CA LEU A 363 10.51 -24.84 -14.95
C LEU A 363 11.17 -23.63 -14.27
N LYS A 364 12.04 -23.88 -13.28
CA LYS A 364 12.76 -22.85 -12.51
C LYS A 364 13.75 -22.07 -13.37
N GLU A 365 14.39 -22.73 -14.33
CA GLU A 365 15.27 -22.06 -15.31
C GLU A 365 14.48 -21.10 -16.21
N ALA A 366 13.26 -21.48 -16.61
CA ALA A 366 12.38 -20.63 -17.41
C ALA A 366 11.78 -19.46 -16.61
N SER A 367 11.34 -19.69 -15.37
CA SER A 367 10.76 -18.62 -14.54
C SER A 367 11.81 -17.66 -13.98
N GLY A 368 12.98 -18.18 -13.54
CA GLY A 368 14.08 -17.37 -13.02
C GLY A 368 14.54 -16.29 -14.01
N CYS A 369 14.56 -16.61 -15.32
CA CYS A 369 14.83 -15.65 -16.38
C CYS A 369 13.81 -14.49 -16.44
N LEU A 370 12.54 -14.73 -16.11
CA LEU A 370 11.51 -13.69 -16.02
C LEU A 370 11.53 -12.97 -14.66
N GLU A 371 11.81 -13.68 -13.56
CA GLU A 371 11.97 -13.11 -12.22
C GLU A 371 13.15 -12.11 -12.17
N GLU A 372 14.30 -12.45 -12.77
CA GLU A 372 15.45 -11.56 -12.93
C GLU A 372 15.06 -10.29 -13.70
N LYS A 373 14.50 -10.43 -14.91
CA LYS A 373 14.01 -9.30 -15.73
C LYS A 373 13.04 -8.40 -14.96
N LEU A 374 12.08 -9.00 -14.24
CA LEU A 374 11.08 -8.28 -13.46
C LEU A 374 11.75 -7.53 -12.31
N SER A 375 12.73 -8.12 -11.63
CA SER A 375 13.48 -7.46 -10.55
C SER A 375 14.20 -6.19 -11.02
N PHE A 376 14.87 -6.25 -12.19
CA PHE A 376 15.56 -5.11 -12.79
C PHE A 376 14.59 -4.03 -13.27
N LEU A 377 13.54 -4.41 -14.01
CA LEU A 377 12.51 -3.47 -14.46
C LEU A 377 11.79 -2.80 -13.29
N LYS A 378 11.61 -3.52 -12.17
CA LYS A 378 11.00 -2.96 -10.97
C LYS A 378 11.88 -1.89 -10.33
N SER A 379 13.20 -2.10 -10.20
CA SER A 379 14.08 -1.08 -9.63
C SER A 379 14.21 0.14 -10.55
N GLU A 380 14.25 -0.05 -11.88
CA GLU A 380 14.17 1.05 -12.86
C GLU A 380 12.86 1.86 -12.77
N VAL A 381 11.70 1.19 -12.66
CA VAL A 381 10.41 1.89 -12.54
C VAL A 381 10.28 2.59 -11.19
N GLU A 382 10.68 1.97 -10.08
CA GLU A 382 10.72 2.64 -8.76
C GLU A 382 11.66 3.85 -8.75
N PHE A 383 12.78 3.79 -9.48
CA PHE A 383 13.66 4.94 -9.70
C PHE A 383 12.94 6.04 -10.48
N MET A 384 12.35 5.73 -11.64
CA MET A 384 11.60 6.72 -12.43
C MET A 384 10.42 7.35 -11.66
N GLU A 385 9.71 6.59 -10.83
CA GLU A 385 8.65 7.10 -9.94
C GLU A 385 9.21 8.13 -8.94
N LYS A 386 10.36 7.85 -8.30
CA LYS A 386 11.06 8.80 -7.40
C LYS A 386 11.47 10.08 -8.14
N ILE A 387 12.08 9.94 -9.32
CA ILE A 387 12.52 11.07 -10.17
C ILE A 387 11.34 11.94 -10.62
N GLN A 388 10.27 11.33 -11.12
CA GLN A 388 9.07 12.05 -11.56
C GLN A 388 8.37 12.76 -10.40
N LYS A 389 8.39 12.19 -9.18
CA LYS A 389 7.91 12.84 -7.96
C LYS A 389 8.72 14.09 -7.62
N ILE A 390 10.06 14.03 -7.70
CA ILE A 390 10.94 15.18 -7.46
C ILE A 390 10.65 16.29 -8.49
N ILE A 391 10.66 15.99 -9.79
CA ILE A 391 10.38 16.96 -10.86
C ILE A 391 8.98 17.58 -10.71
N THR A 392 7.98 16.80 -10.29
CA THR A 392 6.62 17.30 -10.06
C THR A 392 6.57 18.26 -8.86
N SER A 393 7.25 17.92 -7.75
CA SER A 393 7.42 18.81 -6.60
C SER A 393 8.11 20.13 -6.99
N THR A 394 9.25 20.06 -7.69
CA THR A 394 9.98 21.22 -8.22
C THR A 394 9.07 22.13 -9.04
N ARG A 395 8.27 21.55 -9.95
CA ARG A 395 7.31 22.30 -10.77
C ARG A 395 6.21 22.97 -9.94
N VAL A 396 5.75 22.34 -8.85
CA VAL A 396 4.77 22.95 -7.93
C VAL A 396 5.38 24.15 -7.21
N HIS A 397 6.60 24.02 -6.66
CA HIS A 397 7.28 25.13 -5.99
C HIS A 397 7.54 26.33 -6.92
N ILE A 398 7.98 26.09 -8.15
CA ILE A 398 8.17 27.15 -9.17
C ILE A 398 6.82 27.83 -9.50
N LYS A 399 5.72 27.06 -9.59
CA LYS A 399 4.38 27.61 -9.83
C LYS A 399 3.84 28.40 -8.64
N SER A 400 4.08 27.99 -7.39
CA SER A 400 3.66 28.76 -6.21
C SER A 400 4.43 30.07 -6.10
N GLU A 401 5.73 30.08 -6.43
CA GLU A 401 6.53 31.30 -6.43
C GLU A 401 6.07 32.29 -7.52
N ALA A 402 5.82 31.80 -8.74
CA ALA A 402 5.21 32.61 -9.80
C ALA A 402 3.81 33.13 -9.43
N ALA A 403 2.99 32.34 -8.74
CA ALA A 403 1.69 32.77 -8.24
C ALA A 403 1.79 33.87 -7.16
N SER A 404 2.76 33.75 -6.24
CA SER A 404 3.07 34.80 -5.25
C SER A 404 3.51 36.10 -5.92
N SER A 405 4.38 36.02 -6.94
CA SER A 405 4.79 37.18 -7.74
C SER A 405 3.60 37.86 -8.44
N ASN A 406 2.71 37.08 -9.07
CA ASN A 406 1.50 37.61 -9.70
C ASN A 406 0.53 38.23 -8.67
N GLN A 407 0.43 37.66 -7.47
CA GLN A 407 -0.40 38.22 -6.40
C GLN A 407 0.12 39.59 -5.94
N GLN A 408 1.44 39.73 -5.75
CA GLN A 408 2.07 41.03 -5.43
C GLN A 408 1.80 42.07 -6.53
N GLN A 409 1.95 41.69 -7.80
CA GLN A 409 1.61 42.54 -8.95
C GLN A 409 0.15 43.02 -8.85
N SER A 410 -0.82 42.10 -8.71
CA SER A 410 -2.23 42.46 -8.66
C SER A 410 -2.61 43.34 -7.47
N ALA A 411 -1.97 43.13 -6.31
CA ALA A 411 -2.19 43.95 -5.13
C ALA A 411 -1.71 45.39 -5.34
N ILE A 412 -0.51 45.56 -5.90
CA ILE A 412 0.07 46.88 -6.21
C ILE A 412 -0.77 47.60 -7.28
N SER A 413 -1.21 46.92 -8.35
CA SER A 413 -2.10 47.53 -9.35
C SER A 413 -3.43 47.96 -8.75
N SER A 414 -4.04 47.14 -7.88
CA SER A 414 -5.28 47.52 -7.16
C SER A 414 -5.06 48.79 -6.34
N ARG A 415 -3.97 48.85 -5.57
CA ARG A 415 -3.70 50.01 -4.70
C ARG A 415 -3.32 51.29 -5.48
N LEU A 416 -2.77 51.17 -6.68
CA LEU A 416 -2.55 52.32 -7.56
C LEU A 416 -3.87 52.87 -8.12
N GLU A 417 -4.83 52.01 -8.44
CA GLU A 417 -6.18 52.45 -8.82
C GLU A 417 -7.00 52.99 -7.62
N ASP A 418 -6.84 52.41 -6.42
CA ASP A 418 -7.39 52.97 -5.18
C ASP A 418 -6.87 54.41 -4.95
N LEU A 419 -5.57 54.65 -5.21
CA LEU A 419 -4.96 55.99 -5.13
C LEU A 419 -5.55 56.94 -6.20
N ARG A 420 -5.74 56.49 -7.45
CA ARG A 420 -6.39 57.29 -8.50
C ARG A 420 -7.80 57.68 -8.09
N TRP A 421 -8.62 56.70 -7.71
CA TRP A 421 -10.01 56.94 -7.32
C TRP A 421 -10.11 57.87 -6.09
N MET A 422 -9.20 57.73 -5.13
CA MET A 422 -9.09 58.64 -3.99
C MET A 422 -8.71 60.07 -4.41
N MET A 423 -7.90 60.25 -5.46
CA MET A 423 -7.58 61.57 -6.02
C MET A 423 -8.73 62.19 -6.85
N GLU A 424 -9.58 61.38 -7.48
CA GLU A 424 -10.78 61.85 -8.19
C GLU A 424 -11.87 62.36 -7.22
N ASN A 425 -11.84 61.93 -5.95
CA ASN A 425 -12.83 62.31 -4.94
C ASN A 425 -12.61 63.71 -4.34
N THR A 426 -13.69 64.49 -4.27
CA THR A 426 -13.64 65.93 -3.94
C THR A 426 -13.66 66.25 -2.44
N GLN A 427 -13.65 65.25 -1.54
CA GLN A 427 -13.71 65.44 -0.09
C GLN A 427 -12.57 64.77 0.70
N VAL A 428 -11.53 64.25 0.03
CA VAL A 428 -10.47 63.48 0.71
C VAL A 428 -9.50 64.39 1.48
N SER A 429 -9.15 63.98 2.70
CA SER A 429 -8.15 64.68 3.52
C SER A 429 -6.73 64.44 2.99
N PRO A 430 -5.87 65.48 2.85
CA PRO A 430 -4.48 65.31 2.41
C PRO A 430 -3.71 64.25 3.20
N ASP A 431 -3.91 64.16 4.52
CA ASP A 431 -3.20 63.22 5.39
C ASP A 431 -3.58 61.75 5.13
N GLN A 432 -4.79 61.49 4.61
CA GLN A 432 -5.20 60.16 4.14
C GLN A 432 -4.47 59.80 2.84
N VAL A 433 -4.35 60.75 1.91
CA VAL A 433 -3.63 60.54 0.65
C VAL A 433 -2.14 60.32 0.89
N PHE A 434 -1.50 61.14 1.72
CA PHE A 434 -0.06 61.03 2.04
C PHE A 434 0.30 59.72 2.75
N SER A 435 -0.49 59.31 3.74
CA SER A 435 -0.25 58.04 4.46
C SER A 435 -0.46 56.81 3.56
N PHE A 436 -1.48 56.83 2.69
CA PHE A 436 -1.69 55.76 1.72
C PHE A 436 -0.60 55.73 0.62
N LEU A 437 -0.23 56.89 0.06
CA LEU A 437 0.84 57.05 -0.92
C LEU A 437 2.19 56.53 -0.39
N SER A 438 2.54 56.89 0.84
CA SER A 438 3.73 56.39 1.54
C SER A 438 3.71 54.86 1.68
N SER A 439 2.53 54.29 1.97
CA SER A 439 2.34 52.84 2.07
C SER A 439 2.46 52.11 0.72
N VAL A 440 1.94 52.68 -0.38
CA VAL A 440 2.09 52.13 -1.74
C VAL A 440 3.55 52.17 -2.20
N ASN A 441 4.28 53.24 -1.89
CA ASN A 441 5.71 53.34 -2.23
C ASN A 441 6.56 52.30 -1.51
N GLU A 442 6.22 51.98 -0.26
CA GLU A 442 6.92 50.94 0.50
C GLU A 442 6.65 49.52 -0.02
N GLU A 443 5.45 49.26 -0.57
CA GLU A 443 5.17 48.01 -1.30
C GLU A 443 5.91 47.93 -2.63
N LEU A 444 5.95 49.02 -3.42
CA LEU A 444 6.75 49.11 -4.65
C LEU A 444 8.25 48.94 -4.38
N ARG A 445 8.77 49.51 -3.28
CA ARG A 445 10.17 49.35 -2.84
C ARG A 445 10.50 47.88 -2.54
N LYS A 446 9.62 47.19 -1.79
CA LYS A 446 9.72 45.74 -1.55
C LYS A 446 9.63 44.93 -2.84
N ARG A 447 8.75 45.31 -3.77
CA ARG A 447 8.59 44.66 -5.09
C ARG A 447 9.84 44.81 -5.96
N CYS A 448 10.50 45.97 -5.94
CA CYS A 448 11.78 46.18 -6.61
C CYS A 448 12.86 45.23 -6.07
N GLN A 449 13.00 45.15 -4.73
CA GLN A 449 13.94 44.23 -4.08
C GLN A 449 13.63 42.77 -4.42
N TYR A 450 12.37 42.35 -4.34
CA TYR A 450 11.95 40.98 -4.62
C TYR A 450 12.19 40.56 -6.09
N LEU A 451 12.08 41.47 -7.06
CA LEU A 451 12.38 41.18 -8.47
C LEU A 451 13.86 41.38 -8.85
N ASP A 452 14.75 41.61 -7.88
CA ASP A 452 16.16 42.00 -8.09
C ASP A 452 16.28 43.19 -9.07
N PHE A 453 15.35 44.15 -8.98
CA PHE A 453 15.26 45.32 -9.84
C PHE A 453 16.01 46.50 -9.19
N SER A 454 17.21 46.78 -9.69
CA SER A 454 18.01 47.91 -9.26
C SER A 454 17.40 49.23 -9.73
N LEU A 455 16.82 49.99 -8.81
CA LEU A 455 16.65 51.43 -8.98
C LEU A 455 18.03 52.08 -8.82
N THR A 456 18.73 52.34 -9.93
CA THR A 456 20.04 53.00 -9.89
C THR A 456 19.85 54.44 -9.43
N ILE A 457 20.31 54.76 -8.22
CA ILE A 457 20.37 56.15 -7.75
C ILE A 457 21.63 56.78 -8.34
N SER A 458 21.54 57.16 -9.62
CA SER A 458 22.67 57.66 -10.39
C SER A 458 23.03 59.11 -10.02
N CYS A 459 24.31 59.30 -9.67
CA CYS A 459 25.05 60.57 -9.70
C CYS A 459 24.54 61.75 -8.87
N LEU A 460 24.98 61.80 -7.59
CA LEU A 460 25.55 63.04 -7.05
C LEU A 460 27.03 63.10 -7.48
N PRO A 461 27.47 64.07 -8.32
CA PRO A 461 28.86 64.14 -8.76
C PRO A 461 29.78 64.70 -7.65
N GLY A 462 30.37 63.81 -6.85
CA GLY A 462 31.56 64.11 -6.04
C GLY A 462 31.40 64.04 -4.52
N LEU A 463 31.61 62.85 -3.96
CA LEU A 463 32.25 62.68 -2.65
C LEU A 463 33.03 61.35 -2.62
N PRO A 464 34.22 61.25 -1.98
CA PRO A 464 34.99 60.00 -1.99
C PRO A 464 34.38 58.89 -1.12
N PRO A 465 34.55 57.60 -1.48
CA PRO A 465 33.94 56.47 -0.78
C PRO A 465 34.73 56.08 0.48
N THR A 466 34.47 56.77 1.59
CA THR A 466 34.78 56.32 2.96
C THR A 466 33.60 56.66 3.88
N LEU A 467 33.30 55.78 4.85
CA LEU A 467 32.15 55.85 5.78
C LEU A 467 30.77 55.36 5.25
N GLN A 468 30.75 54.38 4.34
CA GLN A 468 29.54 53.55 4.05
C GLN A 468 29.21 52.56 5.20
N GLU A 469 29.59 52.86 6.44
CA GLU A 469 29.59 51.89 7.56
C GLU A 469 29.33 52.57 8.93
N SER A 470 28.42 53.55 8.96
CA SER A 470 28.16 54.36 10.19
C SER A 470 26.71 54.85 10.37
N LEU A 471 25.74 54.33 9.62
CA LEU A 471 24.33 54.77 9.69
C LEU A 471 23.36 53.66 10.12
N SER A 472 23.69 52.98 11.22
CA SER A 472 22.74 52.20 12.03
C SER A 472 22.76 52.71 13.48
N ALA A 473 22.48 54.01 13.65
CA ALA A 473 22.43 54.68 14.95
C ALA A 473 21.39 55.83 14.92
N ARG A 474 20.28 55.62 15.62
CA ARG A 474 19.23 56.63 15.88
C ARG A 474 19.74 57.67 16.89
N PRO A 475 19.76 58.98 16.57
CA PRO A 475 20.00 60.01 17.56
C PRO A 475 18.69 60.42 18.26
N GLU A 476 18.68 60.46 19.59
CA GLU A 476 17.68 61.19 20.37
C GLU A 476 18.26 62.50 20.91
N SER A 477 17.37 63.43 21.27
CA SER A 477 17.72 64.82 21.58
C SER A 477 18.42 65.01 22.93
N ARG A 478 19.33 66.00 23.03
CA ARG A 478 19.15 67.20 23.91
C ARG A 478 20.14 68.34 23.60
N LYS A 479 19.78 69.56 24.05
CA LYS A 479 20.50 70.84 23.86
C LYS A 479 21.71 71.00 24.81
N GLN A 480 22.81 71.66 24.37
CA GLN A 480 23.21 73.01 24.89
C GLN A 480 24.46 73.64 24.24
N VAL A 481 24.32 74.94 23.87
CA VAL A 481 25.25 76.09 24.04
C VAL A 481 26.78 75.91 23.86
N GLN A 482 27.25 76.25 22.65
CA GLN A 482 28.15 77.40 22.34
C GLN A 482 29.36 77.72 23.26
N SER A 483 30.58 77.55 22.71
CA SER A 483 31.73 78.47 22.85
C SER A 483 32.69 78.28 21.65
N ALA A 484 33.74 79.10 21.48
CA ALA A 484 34.40 79.30 20.18
C ALA A 484 35.94 79.39 20.18
N LEU A 485 36.51 79.23 18.96
CA LEU A 485 37.80 79.72 18.46
C LEU A 485 39.10 78.93 18.85
N PRO A 486 40.25 79.08 18.14
CA PRO A 486 40.51 78.21 16.98
C PRO A 486 41.95 77.66 16.79
N LEU A 487 42.12 76.83 15.75
CA LEU A 487 43.27 76.70 14.82
C LEU A 487 44.74 76.77 15.32
N GLY A 488 45.44 75.64 15.16
CA GLY A 488 46.91 75.50 15.08
C GLY A 488 47.32 74.03 15.26
N LEU A 489 48.36 73.49 14.62
CA LEU A 489 49.28 74.00 13.58
C LEU A 489 49.87 72.82 12.77
N LEU A 490 50.43 73.09 11.58
CA LEU A 490 51.31 72.27 10.70
C LEU A 490 51.54 70.77 11.05
N GLN A 491 51.19 69.84 10.15
CA GLN A 491 52.09 69.32 9.09
C GLN A 491 53.52 68.95 9.54
N THR A 492 53.82 67.64 9.52
CA THR A 492 55.10 67.12 8.99
C THR A 492 54.83 65.89 8.12
N SER A 493 55.55 65.77 7.01
CA SER A 493 55.45 64.63 6.08
C SER A 493 56.82 63.97 5.94
N ARG A 494 56.85 62.65 5.66
CA ARG A 494 57.72 62.10 4.61
C ARG A 494 57.47 60.63 4.25
N THR A 495 57.74 60.35 2.99
CA THR A 495 57.73 59.04 2.33
C THR A 495 58.96 58.20 2.72
N GLY A 496 58.80 56.88 2.78
CA GLY A 496 59.88 55.88 2.79
C GLY A 496 59.36 54.57 2.18
N VAL A 497 60.19 53.82 1.44
CA VAL A 497 59.76 52.70 0.57
C VAL A 497 60.57 51.44 0.81
N ASN A 498 59.86 50.30 0.89
CA ASN A 498 60.20 48.87 0.72
C ASN A 498 61.67 48.39 0.78
N LEU A 499 61.93 47.27 1.49
CA LEU A 499 62.31 45.96 0.90
C LEU A 499 62.47 44.81 1.94
N LEU A 500 62.10 43.57 1.53
CA LEU A 500 62.55 42.21 1.94
C LEU A 500 62.45 41.68 3.40
N ASP A 501 61.58 40.67 3.57
CA ASP A 501 61.82 39.25 4.02
C ASP A 501 62.93 38.94 5.06
N ASP A 502 62.62 38.38 6.26
CA ASP A 502 62.42 36.94 6.62
C ASP A 502 63.77 36.27 7.09
N PRO A 503 63.87 35.20 7.94
CA PRO A 503 62.86 34.32 8.55
C PRO A 503 63.00 34.06 10.09
N VAL A 504 62.24 33.05 10.58
CA VAL A 504 62.36 32.32 11.88
C VAL A 504 61.85 33.13 13.11
N VAL A 505 61.02 32.63 14.03
CA VAL A 505 60.67 31.25 14.46
C VAL A 505 59.16 30.99 14.40
N GLY A 506 58.74 29.91 13.73
CA GLY A 506 57.44 29.27 14.00
C GLY A 506 57.63 28.10 14.98
N VAL A 507 56.84 28.03 16.07
CA VAL A 507 56.77 26.82 16.93
C VAL A 507 55.52 26.70 17.80
N LEU A 508 54.87 27.81 18.22
CA LEU A 508 53.74 27.77 19.18
C LEU A 508 52.50 28.56 18.74
N ARG A 509 51.62 27.92 17.96
CA ARG A 509 50.18 28.27 17.89
C ARG A 509 49.25 27.04 17.86
N SER A 510 49.78 25.86 18.19
CA SER A 510 49.07 24.58 18.12
C SER A 510 48.93 23.90 19.48
N LEU A 511 48.65 24.67 20.54
CA LEU A 511 48.36 24.15 21.89
C LEU A 511 47.70 25.21 22.81
N ASN A 512 46.42 25.52 22.58
CA ASN A 512 45.43 25.68 23.67
C ASN A 512 44.01 25.88 23.13
N ARG A 513 43.23 24.80 23.15
CA ARG A 513 41.77 24.82 23.06
C ARG A 513 41.27 24.00 24.24
N PHE A 514 40.77 24.65 25.29
CA PHE A 514 39.60 24.28 26.11
C PHE A 514 39.49 25.16 27.36
N CYS A 515 38.29 25.16 27.96
CA CYS A 515 37.93 25.75 29.25
C CYS A 515 38.16 27.26 29.45
N MET A 516 37.06 28.02 29.44
CA MET A 516 36.52 28.52 30.71
C MET A 516 34.99 28.42 30.74
N ILE A 517 34.45 28.16 31.93
CA ILE A 517 33.04 28.30 32.30
C ILE A 517 33.00 29.45 33.32
N GLN A 518 31.94 30.26 33.32
CA GLN A 518 31.55 30.94 34.55
C GLN A 518 30.04 31.14 34.64
N ASP A 519 29.52 30.91 35.85
CA ASP A 519 28.11 30.91 36.21
C ASP A 519 27.63 32.26 36.78
N VAL A 520 26.30 32.40 36.82
CA VAL A 520 25.39 33.08 37.77
C VAL A 520 24.08 33.23 36.99
N GLY A 521 22.92 32.71 37.39
CA GLY A 521 22.36 32.55 38.74
C GLY A 521 21.17 33.54 38.88
N ALA A 522 19.99 33.18 39.38
CA ALA A 522 19.52 31.92 39.99
C ALA A 522 17.97 31.86 40.03
N GLU A 523 17.40 30.70 40.47
CA GLU A 523 16.01 30.48 40.97
C GLU A 523 14.80 30.83 40.05
N ALA A 524 13.65 30.14 40.00
CA ALA A 524 13.12 28.82 40.44
C ALA A 524 11.76 28.63 39.68
N VAL A 525 10.79 27.73 39.89
CA VAL A 525 10.42 26.69 40.90
C VAL A 525 9.67 25.55 40.14
N ASP A 526 9.55 24.35 40.71
CA ASP A 526 8.84 23.19 40.12
C ASP A 526 7.31 23.33 39.95
N ARG A 527 6.74 22.55 39.00
CA ARG A 527 5.74 21.50 39.34
C ARG A 527 5.41 20.52 38.20
N GLU A 528 5.02 19.31 38.60
CA GLU A 528 4.39 18.28 37.77
C GLU A 528 2.86 18.46 37.71
N GLU A 529 2.19 18.09 36.59
CA GLU A 529 1.26 16.93 36.58
C GLU A 529 0.63 16.63 35.18
N ARG A 530 0.69 15.35 34.81
CA ARG A 530 -0.40 14.49 34.27
C ARG A 530 -1.63 15.13 33.55
N GLY A 531 -1.80 14.82 32.25
CA GLY A 531 -3.09 14.26 31.78
C GLY A 531 -3.67 14.59 30.38
N ARG A 532 -3.96 13.52 29.60
CA ARG A 532 -5.04 13.35 28.59
C ARG A 532 -5.06 14.17 27.26
N THR A 533 -4.53 13.53 26.22
CA THR A 533 -5.22 13.19 24.94
C THR A 533 -6.26 14.13 24.30
N ALA A 534 -5.90 14.69 23.13
CA ALA A 534 -6.76 14.81 21.94
C ALA A 534 -5.88 14.73 20.66
N ALA A 535 -6.45 14.46 19.48
CA ALA A 535 -5.70 14.23 18.23
C ALA A 535 -5.74 15.44 17.27
N GLY A 536 -4.67 15.67 16.49
CA GLY A 536 -4.57 16.88 15.66
C GLY A 536 -3.39 17.02 14.68
N GLN A 537 -3.01 15.94 13.97
CA GLN A 537 -2.21 15.87 12.72
C GLN A 537 -0.85 16.62 12.57
N SER A 538 0.09 15.90 11.90
CA SER A 538 1.25 16.41 11.14
C SER A 538 2.46 17.04 11.86
N PRO A 539 3.63 16.36 11.76
CA PRO A 539 4.94 17.01 11.78
C PRO A 539 5.84 16.54 10.63
N VAL A 540 5.92 17.28 9.53
CA VAL A 540 6.95 17.09 8.48
C VAL A 540 8.29 17.70 8.95
N GLN A 541 8.87 17.15 10.01
CA GLN A 541 10.19 17.58 10.52
C GLN A 541 10.84 16.56 11.49
N ARG A 542 11.03 15.30 11.07
CA ARG A 542 11.97 14.38 11.75
C ARG A 542 12.49 13.23 10.90
N LEU A 543 13.46 13.50 10.00
CA LEU A 543 14.31 12.46 9.40
C LEU A 543 15.78 12.87 9.25
N GLN A 544 16.29 13.62 10.23
CA GLN A 544 17.73 13.88 10.42
C GLN A 544 18.08 13.78 11.91
N GLN A 545 18.24 12.54 12.41
CA GLN A 545 19.07 12.16 13.58
C GLN A 545 18.77 10.71 14.02
N ARG A 546 19.33 9.71 13.32
CA ARG A 546 19.74 8.43 13.95
C ARG A 546 20.67 7.61 13.06
N SER A 547 21.98 7.75 13.26
CA SER A 547 22.98 6.69 13.00
C SER A 547 24.29 7.07 13.67
N SER A 548 24.51 6.52 14.88
CA SER A 548 25.74 6.70 15.68
C SER A 548 26.02 5.47 16.54
N GLU A 549 25.97 4.28 15.95
CA GLU A 549 26.44 3.04 16.58
C GLU A 549 27.62 2.50 15.77
N SER A 550 28.83 2.67 16.32
CA SER A 550 30.07 2.30 15.65
C SER A 550 30.54 0.90 16.06
N VAL A 551 30.48 -0.05 15.12
CA VAL A 551 31.26 -1.29 15.19
C VAL A 551 32.25 -1.28 14.03
N SER A 552 33.54 -1.38 14.35
CA SER A 552 34.64 -1.09 13.43
C SER A 552 35.18 -2.33 12.72
N ALA A 553 35.17 -2.31 11.38
CA ALA A 553 35.94 -3.23 10.54
C ALA A 553 36.42 -2.48 9.27
N PRO A 554 37.73 -2.42 8.98
CA PRO A 554 38.25 -1.64 7.85
C PRO A 554 38.13 -2.43 6.53
N SER A 555 37.10 -2.15 5.74
CA SER A 555 37.00 -2.63 4.35
C SER A 555 37.44 -1.54 3.36
N VAL A 556 38.38 -1.88 2.48
CA VAL A 556 39.00 -0.93 1.52
C VAL A 556 38.07 -0.71 0.33
N ARG A 557 36.96 0.01 0.53
CA ARG A 557 36.24 0.65 -0.57
C ARG A 557 37.10 1.79 -1.11
N ARG A 558 37.76 1.56 -2.24
CA ARG A 558 38.39 2.61 -3.07
C ARG A 558 37.31 3.63 -3.43
N GLY A 559 37.35 4.80 -2.79
CA GLY A 559 36.27 5.77 -2.86
C GLY A 559 36.04 6.30 -4.28
N CYS A 560 34.87 6.01 -4.85
CA CYS A 560 34.32 6.85 -5.91
C CYS A 560 34.15 8.26 -5.36
N ARG A 561 34.49 9.27 -6.16
CA ARG A 561 34.08 10.65 -5.86
C ARG A 561 32.59 10.75 -6.18
N SER A 562 31.82 11.40 -5.30
CA SER A 562 30.39 11.60 -5.56
C SER A 562 30.20 12.52 -6.76
N ILE A 563 29.25 12.17 -7.63
CA ILE A 563 28.95 12.94 -8.85
C ILE A 563 28.58 14.40 -8.54
N ARG A 564 27.98 14.64 -7.37
CA ARG A 564 27.62 15.95 -6.81
C ARG A 564 28.85 16.84 -6.56
N THR A 565 30.03 16.25 -6.39
CA THR A 565 31.30 16.97 -6.21
C THR A 565 32.01 17.29 -7.53
N GLU A 566 31.53 16.79 -8.68
CA GLU A 566 32.12 17.13 -9.97
C GLU A 566 31.60 18.45 -10.52
N ARG A 567 32.54 19.32 -10.91
CA ARG A 567 32.27 20.69 -11.37
C ARG A 567 31.35 20.79 -12.60
N ARG A 568 31.21 19.70 -13.39
CA ARG A 568 30.32 19.63 -14.56
C ARG A 568 28.83 19.53 -14.20
N PHE A 569 28.50 18.96 -13.03
CA PHE A 569 27.12 18.76 -12.58
C PHE A 569 26.66 19.83 -11.57
N GLN A 570 27.53 20.78 -11.22
CA GLN A 570 27.25 21.95 -10.37
C GLN A 570 26.68 23.12 -11.19
N VAL A 571 25.69 22.82 -12.04
CA VAL A 571 25.13 23.74 -13.05
C VAL A 571 24.52 25.01 -12.44
N PHE A 572 24.01 24.92 -11.22
CA PHE A 572 23.42 26.05 -10.47
C PHE A 572 24.40 26.76 -9.52
N GLY A 573 25.70 26.41 -9.58
CA GLY A 573 26.74 27.03 -8.74
C GLY A 573 26.86 26.45 -7.32
N PRO A 574 27.46 27.19 -6.38
CA PRO A 574 27.62 26.77 -4.99
C PRO A 574 26.28 26.67 -4.24
N GLU A 575 26.30 26.13 -3.01
CA GLU A 575 25.11 26.03 -2.15
C GLU A 575 24.50 27.43 -1.91
N PRO A 576 23.19 27.63 -2.18
CA PRO A 576 22.53 28.92 -2.07
C PRO A 576 22.29 29.34 -0.61
N GLU A 577 22.16 30.64 -0.39
CA GLU A 577 21.95 31.19 0.95
C GLU A 577 20.61 30.72 1.56
N LYS A 578 20.63 30.51 2.89
CA LYS A 578 19.55 29.81 3.62
C LYS A 578 18.21 30.56 3.65
N ASN A 579 18.23 31.87 3.44
CA ASN A 579 17.07 32.74 3.38
C ASN A 579 17.05 33.50 2.04
N PRO A 580 16.55 32.90 0.95
CA PRO A 580 16.33 33.64 -0.27
C PRO A 580 15.25 34.71 -0.07
N HIS A 581 15.54 35.95 -0.49
CA HIS A 581 14.66 37.10 -0.30
C HIS A 581 14.13 37.68 -1.63
N SER A 582 14.56 37.13 -2.77
CA SER A 582 14.16 37.55 -4.11
C SER A 582 13.69 36.37 -4.96
N PHE A 583 12.87 36.65 -5.97
CA PHE A 583 12.36 35.66 -6.92
C PHE A 583 13.49 34.83 -7.57
N SER A 584 14.61 35.46 -7.93
CA SER A 584 15.76 34.76 -8.50
C SER A 584 16.45 33.86 -7.48
N SER A 585 16.68 34.35 -6.26
CA SER A 585 17.32 33.55 -5.20
C SER A 585 16.46 32.37 -4.75
N THR A 586 15.14 32.55 -4.60
CA THR A 586 14.19 31.48 -4.24
C THR A 586 14.16 30.38 -5.30
N LEU A 587 14.06 30.76 -6.58
CA LEU A 587 14.04 29.80 -7.68
C LEU A 587 15.37 29.07 -7.89
N ASN A 588 16.50 29.78 -7.79
CA ASN A 588 17.81 29.14 -7.85
C ASN A 588 17.97 28.16 -6.67
N SER A 589 17.45 28.47 -5.48
CA SER A 589 17.42 27.54 -4.34
C SER A 589 16.58 26.29 -4.60
N VAL A 590 15.37 26.45 -5.16
CA VAL A 590 14.49 25.34 -5.56
C VAL A 590 15.14 24.46 -6.64
N LEU A 591 15.77 25.06 -7.65
CA LEU A 591 16.43 24.34 -8.76
C LEU A 591 17.73 23.64 -8.34
N TRP A 592 18.54 24.30 -7.49
CA TRP A 592 19.74 23.72 -6.91
C TRP A 592 19.40 22.52 -6.03
N THR A 593 18.42 22.65 -5.14
CA THR A 593 17.94 21.57 -4.27
C THR A 593 17.38 20.41 -5.09
N ALA A 594 16.62 20.69 -6.15
CA ALA A 594 16.13 19.67 -7.07
C ALA A 594 17.28 18.93 -7.76
N ASN A 595 18.29 19.65 -8.27
CA ASN A 595 19.47 19.04 -8.90
C ASN A 595 20.24 18.15 -7.92
N ASP A 596 20.50 18.63 -6.69
CA ASP A 596 21.26 17.88 -5.68
C ASP A 596 20.55 16.58 -5.26
N VAL A 597 19.23 16.63 -5.03
CA VAL A 597 18.43 15.44 -4.69
C VAL A 597 18.28 14.48 -5.88
N LEU A 598 18.15 14.98 -7.12
CA LEU A 598 18.14 14.14 -8.32
C LEU A 598 19.48 13.41 -8.51
N LEU A 599 20.60 14.12 -8.36
CA LEU A 599 21.94 13.54 -8.44
C LEU A 599 22.19 12.53 -7.32
N LEU A 600 21.72 12.79 -6.09
CA LEU A 600 21.83 11.85 -4.97
C LEU A 600 21.03 10.56 -5.20
N VAL A 601 19.77 10.67 -5.64
CA VAL A 601 18.90 9.49 -5.91
C VAL A 601 19.40 8.68 -7.09
N ALA A 602 20.01 9.32 -8.10
CA ALA A 602 20.66 8.61 -9.20
C ALA A 602 22.01 8.02 -8.80
N GLU A 603 22.83 8.70 -8.00
CA GLU A 603 24.08 8.13 -7.50
C GLU A 603 23.83 6.87 -6.66
N ASP A 604 22.79 6.86 -5.82
CA ASP A 604 22.36 5.69 -5.05
C ASP A 604 21.93 4.54 -5.99
N PHE A 605 21.03 4.80 -6.94
CA PHE A 605 20.53 3.82 -7.91
C PHE A 605 21.64 3.20 -8.78
N TYR A 606 22.49 4.02 -9.42
CA TYR A 606 23.58 3.53 -10.28
C TYR A 606 24.76 2.92 -9.49
N GLN A 607 24.82 3.07 -8.16
CA GLN A 607 25.79 2.36 -7.32
C GLN A 607 25.25 1.05 -6.72
N SER A 608 23.93 0.95 -6.46
CA SER A 608 23.29 -0.29 -6.01
C SER A 608 23.08 -1.27 -7.16
N GLU A 609 22.51 -0.81 -8.27
CA GLU A 609 22.16 -1.63 -9.43
C GLU A 609 23.34 -1.75 -10.40
N ARG A 610 24.22 -2.72 -10.16
CA ARG A 610 25.40 -2.98 -10.99
C ARG A 610 25.08 -3.80 -12.24
N LEU A 611 24.02 -3.41 -12.95
CA LEU A 611 23.55 -4.09 -14.16
C LEU A 611 24.46 -3.78 -15.36
N SER A 612 24.54 -4.73 -16.29
CA SER A 612 25.32 -4.57 -17.53
C SER A 612 24.63 -3.70 -18.58
N ARG A 613 23.33 -3.43 -18.40
CA ARG A 613 22.46 -2.65 -19.28
C ARG A 613 21.14 -2.33 -18.54
N PHE A 614 20.57 -1.15 -18.79
CA PHE A 614 19.22 -0.77 -18.34
C PHE A 614 18.22 -0.77 -19.53
N PHE A 615 16.92 -0.86 -19.24
CA PHE A 615 15.85 -1.00 -20.24
C PHE A 615 15.06 0.29 -20.51
N LEU A 616 14.83 1.08 -19.47
CA LEU A 616 13.99 2.29 -19.43
C LEU A 616 14.83 3.55 -19.13
N VAL A 617 15.99 3.36 -18.51
CA VAL A 617 16.93 4.40 -18.07
C VAL A 617 18.24 4.32 -18.91
N PRO A 618 18.98 5.42 -19.19
CA PRO A 618 20.24 5.35 -19.92
C PRO A 618 21.33 4.54 -19.20
N ASP A 619 22.16 3.80 -19.94
CA ASP A 619 23.26 2.97 -19.41
C ASP A 619 24.35 3.76 -18.63
N ARG A 620 24.32 5.10 -18.66
CA ARG A 620 25.31 5.97 -18.00
C ARG A 620 24.65 7.06 -17.16
N LEU A 621 25.01 7.10 -15.89
CA LEU A 621 24.64 8.15 -14.93
C LEU A 621 24.90 9.55 -15.49
N ASP A 622 26.06 9.78 -16.14
CA ASP A 622 26.39 11.03 -16.85
C ASP A 622 25.28 11.52 -17.79
N GLN A 623 24.81 10.64 -18.67
CA GLN A 623 23.84 10.97 -19.73
C GLN A 623 22.46 11.24 -19.15
N TRP A 624 22.09 10.48 -18.12
CA TRP A 624 20.86 10.72 -17.37
C TRP A 624 20.92 12.06 -16.61
N ALA A 625 22.04 12.36 -15.96
CA ALA A 625 22.24 13.59 -15.20
C ALA A 625 22.23 14.83 -16.11
N GLU A 626 22.93 14.78 -17.25
CA GLU A 626 22.90 15.84 -18.28
C GLU A 626 21.46 16.07 -18.81
N SER A 627 20.69 15.00 -19.05
CA SER A 627 19.28 15.10 -19.48
C SER A 627 18.39 15.78 -18.43
N MET A 628 18.51 15.42 -17.15
CA MET A 628 17.75 16.07 -16.09
C MET A 628 18.20 17.52 -15.85
N GLN A 629 19.49 17.83 -16.02
CA GLN A 629 20.01 19.19 -15.88
C GLN A 629 19.55 20.10 -17.02
N GLN A 630 19.50 19.62 -18.27
CA GLN A 630 18.84 20.33 -19.37
C GLN A 630 17.37 20.63 -19.06
N ARG A 631 16.66 19.68 -18.42
CA ARG A 631 15.26 19.86 -18.00
C ARG A 631 15.09 20.95 -16.93
N LEU A 632 16.00 21.02 -15.95
CA LEU A 632 16.00 22.06 -14.90
C LEU A 632 16.45 23.43 -15.45
N LEU A 633 17.45 23.48 -16.34
CA LEU A 633 17.84 24.69 -17.07
C LEU A 633 16.67 25.25 -17.89
N GLY A 634 15.86 24.38 -18.50
CA GLY A 634 14.61 24.77 -19.17
C GLY A 634 13.63 25.50 -18.25
N TYR A 635 13.54 25.10 -16.97
CA TYR A 635 12.75 25.83 -15.97
C TYR A 635 13.40 27.14 -15.51
N GLN A 636 14.73 27.20 -15.43
CA GLN A 636 15.46 28.45 -15.14
C GLN A 636 15.24 29.50 -16.24
N GLU A 637 15.33 29.11 -17.52
CA GLU A 637 15.11 30.01 -18.67
C GLU A 637 13.63 30.46 -18.79
N GLN A 638 12.67 29.57 -18.51
CA GLN A 638 11.26 29.96 -18.38
C GLN A 638 11.06 31.01 -17.28
N SER A 639 11.72 30.81 -16.13
CA SER A 639 11.64 31.74 -15.00
C SER A 639 12.33 33.08 -15.29
N ARG A 640 13.45 33.08 -16.02
CA ARG A 640 14.13 34.31 -16.47
C ARG A 640 13.27 35.13 -17.43
N LYS A 641 12.51 34.47 -18.32
CA LYS A 641 11.52 35.13 -19.18
C LYS A 641 10.38 35.73 -18.37
N PHE A 642 9.81 34.97 -17.43
CA PHE A 642 8.77 35.45 -16.53
C PHE A 642 9.24 36.66 -15.70
N LEU A 643 10.47 36.62 -15.18
CA LEU A 643 11.08 37.73 -14.43
C LEU A 643 11.26 38.98 -15.30
N LYS A 644 11.64 38.85 -16.58
CA LYS A 644 11.70 39.99 -17.51
C LYS A 644 10.33 40.65 -17.64
N THR A 645 9.27 39.88 -17.90
CA THR A 645 7.91 40.41 -18.03
C THR A 645 7.35 40.99 -16.73
N ASN A 646 7.69 40.41 -15.57
CA ASN A 646 7.33 40.98 -14.26
C ASN A 646 8.06 42.31 -13.98
N ARG A 647 9.26 42.53 -14.54
CA ARG A 647 9.98 43.81 -14.46
C ARG A 647 9.45 44.84 -15.45
N GLU A 648 9.06 44.42 -16.66
CA GLU A 648 8.39 45.28 -17.64
C GLU A 648 7.06 45.82 -17.10
N GLU A 649 6.28 44.95 -16.43
CA GLU A 649 5.08 45.34 -15.69
C GLU A 649 5.38 46.27 -14.51
N LEU A 650 6.42 45.99 -13.70
CA LEU A 650 6.81 46.86 -12.59
C LEU A 650 7.18 48.27 -13.06
N VAL A 651 7.82 48.40 -14.23
CA VAL A 651 8.07 49.70 -14.86
C VAL A 651 6.76 50.41 -15.20
N ALA A 652 5.76 49.70 -15.76
CA ALA A 652 4.44 50.29 -16.01
C ALA A 652 3.72 50.72 -14.70
N GLN A 653 3.82 49.93 -13.62
CA GLN A 653 3.30 50.31 -12.30
C GLN A 653 4.00 51.56 -11.72
N LEU A 654 5.31 51.70 -11.93
CA LEU A 654 6.08 52.89 -11.55
C LEU A 654 5.71 54.12 -12.40
N SER A 655 5.51 53.97 -13.71
CA SER A 655 5.00 55.03 -14.59
C SER A 655 3.60 55.50 -14.15
N LEU A 656 2.73 54.59 -13.74
CA LEU A 656 1.39 54.93 -13.24
C LEU A 656 1.44 55.74 -11.93
N LEU A 657 2.35 55.38 -11.01
CA LEU A 657 2.62 56.17 -9.82
C LEU A 657 3.18 57.57 -10.18
N GLU A 658 4.00 57.67 -11.22
CA GLU A 658 4.57 58.93 -11.69
C GLU A 658 3.51 59.88 -12.31
N GLU A 659 2.53 59.35 -13.04
CA GLU A 659 1.37 60.12 -13.53
C GLU A 659 0.50 60.65 -12.37
N LEU A 660 0.26 59.80 -11.36
CA LEU A 660 -0.45 60.20 -10.14
C LEU A 660 0.35 61.24 -9.34
N ARG A 661 1.68 61.11 -9.28
CA ARG A 661 2.58 62.07 -8.62
C ARG A 661 2.49 63.47 -9.24
N HIS A 662 2.37 63.58 -10.56
CA HIS A 662 2.23 64.87 -11.25
C HIS A 662 0.86 65.53 -11.08
N SER A 663 -0.21 64.73 -10.96
CA SER A 663 -1.58 65.25 -10.81
C SER A 663 -1.97 65.56 -9.35
N LEU A 664 -1.33 64.90 -8.38
CA LEU A 664 -1.56 65.07 -6.94
C LEU A 664 -1.55 66.54 -6.43
N PRO A 665 -0.61 67.42 -6.84
CA PRO A 665 -0.60 68.82 -6.37
C PRO A 665 -1.82 69.60 -6.83
N ALA A 666 -2.21 69.45 -8.10
CA ALA A 666 -3.36 70.16 -8.67
C ALA A 666 -4.67 69.73 -8.00
N VAL A 667 -4.83 68.42 -7.74
CA VAL A 667 -5.97 67.86 -7.00
C VAL A 667 -6.04 68.43 -5.57
N LEU A 668 -4.99 68.25 -4.77
CA LEU A 668 -5.05 68.60 -3.34
C LEU A 668 -5.14 70.12 -3.11
N ILE A 669 -4.44 70.94 -3.90
CA ILE A 669 -4.50 72.39 -3.76
C ILE A 669 -5.87 72.93 -4.22
N SER A 670 -6.43 72.42 -5.34
CA SER A 670 -7.76 72.85 -5.80
C SER A 670 -8.89 72.39 -4.87
N ASN A 671 -8.75 71.22 -4.25
CA ASN A 671 -9.67 70.76 -3.21
C ASN A 671 -9.60 71.65 -1.96
N HIS A 672 -8.40 72.02 -1.51
CA HIS A 672 -8.19 72.91 -0.37
C HIS A 672 -8.73 74.33 -0.62
N GLU A 673 -8.42 74.92 -1.79
CA GLU A 673 -8.95 76.22 -2.22
C GLU A 673 -10.48 76.24 -2.22
N ARG A 674 -11.12 75.19 -2.77
CA ARG A 674 -12.59 75.07 -2.82
C ARG A 674 -13.20 74.96 -1.43
N LEU A 675 -12.57 74.20 -0.51
CA LEU A 675 -13.05 74.06 0.87
C LEU A 675 -12.95 75.38 1.65
N GLN A 676 -11.80 76.06 1.60
CA GLN A 676 -11.63 77.35 2.28
C GLN A 676 -12.52 78.44 1.65
N GLY A 677 -12.68 78.44 0.32
CA GLY A 677 -13.56 79.37 -0.39
C GLY A 677 -15.05 79.14 -0.10
N ALA A 678 -15.45 77.91 0.23
CA ALA A 678 -16.79 77.61 0.72
C ALA A 678 -17.00 78.12 2.15
N GLY A 679 -16.08 77.83 3.07
CA GLY A 679 -16.17 78.30 4.47
C GLY A 679 -16.20 79.82 4.61
N LEU A 680 -15.40 80.53 3.81
CA LEU A 680 -15.46 82.00 3.72
C LEU A 680 -16.86 82.50 3.32
N ARG A 681 -17.47 81.88 2.29
CA ARG A 681 -18.81 82.26 1.81
C ARG A 681 -19.91 81.92 2.81
N GLU A 682 -19.75 80.82 3.56
CA GLU A 682 -20.69 80.41 4.60
C GLU A 682 -20.72 81.43 5.74
N GLU A 683 -19.56 81.79 6.32
CA GLU A 683 -19.51 82.76 7.42
C GLU A 683 -19.91 84.18 7.01
N VAL A 684 -19.45 84.65 5.83
CA VAL A 684 -19.91 85.91 5.24
C VAL A 684 -21.41 85.90 5.01
N GLY A 685 -21.97 84.76 4.57
CA GLY A 685 -23.41 84.53 4.46
C GLY A 685 -24.13 84.62 5.80
N CYS A 686 -23.61 83.98 6.86
CA CYS A 686 -24.19 84.02 8.20
C CYS A 686 -24.22 85.44 8.81
N VAL A 687 -23.19 86.25 8.61
CA VAL A 687 -23.17 87.65 9.08
C VAL A 687 -24.13 88.52 8.25
N ARG A 688 -24.18 88.32 6.92
CA ARG A 688 -25.14 89.03 6.04
C ARG A 688 -26.59 88.69 6.39
N LEU A 689 -26.92 87.43 6.64
CA LEU A 689 -28.27 87.00 6.99
C LEU A 689 -28.74 87.65 8.31
N LYS A 690 -27.91 87.69 9.36
CA LYS A 690 -28.21 88.41 10.61
C LYS A 690 -28.42 89.91 10.39
N LEU A 691 -27.64 90.53 9.51
CA LEU A 691 -27.81 91.93 9.14
C LEU A 691 -29.13 92.14 8.37
N GLU A 692 -29.52 91.22 7.50
CA GLU A 692 -30.79 91.29 6.76
C GLU A 692 -32.01 91.08 7.66
N GLU A 693 -31.96 90.15 8.63
CA GLU A 693 -33.00 89.98 9.65
C GLU A 693 -33.17 91.23 10.51
N THR A 694 -32.07 91.82 10.99
CA THR A 694 -32.12 93.04 11.81
C THR A 694 -32.52 94.29 11.02
N LEU A 695 -32.12 94.40 9.75
CA LEU A 695 -32.64 95.40 8.81
C LEU A 695 -34.17 95.26 8.63
N ALA A 696 -34.67 94.04 8.40
CA ALA A 696 -36.08 93.78 8.20
C ALA A 696 -36.93 94.11 9.45
N ALA A 697 -36.47 93.72 10.64
CA ALA A 697 -37.11 94.06 11.91
C ALA A 697 -37.14 95.58 12.15
N SER A 698 -36.03 96.28 11.88
CA SER A 698 -35.95 97.74 12.03
C SER A 698 -36.80 98.49 10.99
N GLU A 699 -36.99 97.92 9.80
CA GLU A 699 -37.91 98.46 8.78
C GLU A 699 -39.38 98.24 9.14
N GLU A 700 -39.75 97.19 9.91
CA GLU A 700 -41.09 97.07 10.50
C GLU A 700 -41.30 98.09 11.61
N GLU A 701 -40.34 98.28 12.53
CA GLU A 701 -40.47 99.30 13.57
C GLU A 701 -40.57 100.72 12.97
N LYS A 702 -39.78 101.03 11.94
CA LYS A 702 -39.94 102.26 11.13
C LYS A 702 -41.36 102.40 10.59
N ARG A 703 -41.95 101.33 10.03
CA ARG A 703 -43.33 101.34 9.53
C ARG A 703 -44.37 101.48 10.64
N VAL A 704 -44.10 100.98 11.85
CA VAL A 704 -44.94 101.24 13.04
C VAL A 704 -44.83 102.71 13.47
N ASN A 705 -43.62 103.26 13.59
CA ASN A 705 -43.39 104.66 13.98
C ASN A 705 -44.05 105.64 13.00
N VAL A 706 -43.92 105.39 11.69
CA VAL A 706 -44.58 106.17 10.62
C VAL A 706 -46.12 106.04 10.68
N ARG A 707 -46.69 104.88 11.03
CA ARG A 707 -48.15 104.73 11.23
C ARG A 707 -48.68 105.41 12.49
N GLN A 708 -47.83 105.61 13.50
CA GLN A 708 -48.20 106.30 14.74
C GLN A 708 -48.13 107.83 14.59
N LEU A 709 -47.33 108.34 13.65
CA LEU A 709 -47.18 109.75 13.34
C LEU A 709 -48.47 110.33 12.74
N ARG A 710 -49.13 111.26 13.45
CA ARG A 710 -50.40 111.90 13.05
C ARG A 710 -50.56 113.28 13.68
N ALA A 711 -51.32 114.17 13.04
CA ALA A 711 -51.63 115.54 13.50
C ALA A 711 -52.56 115.63 14.75
N SER A 712 -52.67 114.56 15.54
CA SER A 712 -53.46 114.48 16.77
C SER A 712 -52.71 113.79 17.91
N LEU A 713 -51.38 113.81 17.85
CA LEU A 713 -50.50 113.49 18.97
C LEU A 713 -50.37 114.72 19.87
N ARG A 714 -50.21 114.49 21.18
CA ARG A 714 -49.79 115.54 22.12
C ARG A 714 -48.27 115.70 22.08
N GLU A 715 -47.74 116.85 22.51
CA GLU A 715 -46.31 117.16 22.47
C GLU A 715 -45.45 116.10 23.21
N ASP A 716 -45.93 115.62 24.36
CA ASP A 716 -45.32 114.53 25.13
C ASP A 716 -45.30 113.20 24.38
N GLU A 717 -46.36 112.89 23.63
CA GLU A 717 -46.48 111.70 22.80
C GLU A 717 -45.58 111.78 21.55
N LEU A 718 -45.52 112.96 20.92
CA LEU A 718 -44.69 113.22 19.74
C LEU A 718 -43.19 113.21 20.07
N GLN A 719 -42.78 113.81 21.19
CA GLN A 719 -41.39 113.78 21.64
C GLN A 719 -40.96 112.35 22.05
N THR A 720 -41.88 111.55 22.61
CA THR A 720 -41.67 110.11 22.87
C THR A 720 -41.52 109.33 21.56
N LEU A 721 -42.33 109.62 20.54
CA LEU A 721 -42.25 108.97 19.23
C LEU A 721 -40.95 109.33 18.48
N ASN A 722 -40.54 110.61 18.51
CA ASN A 722 -39.28 111.03 17.87
C ASN A 722 -38.06 110.42 18.58
N SER A 723 -38.00 110.46 19.91
CA SER A 723 -36.86 109.85 20.64
C SER A 723 -36.77 108.34 20.43
N ARG A 724 -37.91 107.63 20.26
CA ARG A 724 -37.92 106.22 19.83
C ARG A 724 -37.35 106.03 18.42
N GLU A 725 -37.74 106.85 17.45
CA GLU A 725 -37.25 106.72 16.06
C GLU A 725 -35.78 107.14 15.94
N GLU A 726 -35.32 108.14 16.71
CA GLU A 726 -33.89 108.48 16.84
C GLU A 726 -33.09 107.33 17.48
N LEU A 727 -33.61 106.70 18.53
CA LEU A 727 -33.00 105.51 19.14
C LEU A 727 -32.91 104.35 18.14
N ARG A 728 -33.99 104.07 17.39
CA ARG A 728 -34.00 103.04 16.34
C ARG A 728 -32.96 103.33 15.26
N GLN A 729 -32.84 104.59 14.82
CA GLN A 729 -31.83 104.98 13.82
C GLN A 729 -30.40 104.87 14.35
N GLN A 730 -30.14 105.24 15.61
CA GLN A 730 -28.84 105.07 16.26
C GLN A 730 -28.48 103.59 16.40
N GLN A 731 -29.42 102.75 16.83
CA GLN A 731 -29.27 101.30 16.91
C GLN A 731 -28.98 100.70 15.53
N LEU A 732 -29.77 101.05 14.50
CA LEU A 732 -29.57 100.52 13.14
C LEU A 732 -28.24 100.98 12.52
N HIS A 733 -27.83 102.24 12.74
CA HIS A 733 -26.51 102.73 12.33
C HIS A 733 -25.39 101.94 13.02
N SER A 734 -25.53 101.68 14.33
CA SER A 734 -24.60 100.84 15.09
C SER A 734 -24.53 99.43 14.50
N THR A 735 -25.66 98.75 14.30
CA THR A 735 -25.73 97.39 13.73
C THR A 735 -25.13 97.30 12.32
N VAL A 736 -25.39 98.28 11.44
CA VAL A 736 -24.79 98.33 10.10
C VAL A 736 -23.26 98.46 10.17
N CYS A 737 -22.74 99.29 11.07
CA CYS A 737 -21.29 99.44 11.26
C CYS A 737 -20.65 98.21 11.95
N CYS A 738 -21.30 97.62 12.95
CA CYS A 738 -20.83 96.39 13.60
C CYS A 738 -20.80 95.22 12.62
N ALA A 739 -21.87 94.96 11.87
CA ALA A 739 -21.92 93.89 10.88
C ALA A 739 -20.91 94.09 9.74
N HIS A 740 -20.64 95.34 9.33
CA HIS A 740 -19.56 95.64 8.39
C HIS A 740 -18.17 95.30 8.96
N LEU A 741 -17.90 95.67 10.23
CA LEU A 741 -16.65 95.34 10.90
C LEU A 741 -16.50 93.82 11.13
N GLU A 742 -17.57 93.13 11.51
CA GLU A 742 -17.62 91.67 11.61
C GLU A 742 -17.29 91.01 10.27
N LEU A 743 -17.85 91.51 9.16
CA LEU A 743 -17.52 91.04 7.81
C LEU A 743 -16.05 91.28 7.45
N GLN A 744 -15.50 92.48 7.69
CA GLN A 744 -14.08 92.76 7.39
C GLN A 744 -13.11 91.98 8.30
N VAL A 745 -13.51 91.65 9.53
CA VAL A 745 -12.76 90.74 10.42
C VAL A 745 -12.84 89.30 9.93
N CYS A 746 -14.03 88.80 9.57
CA CYS A 746 -14.25 87.46 9.03
C CYS A 746 -13.43 87.22 7.75
N VAL A 747 -13.54 88.11 6.75
CA VAL A 747 -12.79 88.00 5.49
C VAL A 747 -11.28 88.01 5.75
N ARG A 748 -10.79 88.87 6.65
CA ARG A 748 -9.37 88.91 7.03
C ARG A 748 -8.90 87.61 7.69
N VAL A 749 -9.60 87.15 8.73
CA VAL A 749 -9.23 85.92 9.48
C VAL A 749 -9.23 84.72 8.53
N ARG A 750 -10.25 84.56 7.68
CA ARG A 750 -10.29 83.48 6.68
C ARG A 750 -9.20 83.59 5.61
N GLY A 751 -8.75 84.81 5.27
CA GLY A 751 -7.56 85.01 4.43
C GLY A 751 -6.26 84.58 5.11
N GLU A 752 -6.08 84.88 6.39
CA GLU A 752 -4.92 84.45 7.20
C GLU A 752 -4.90 82.93 7.42
N GLU A 753 -6.06 82.31 7.69
CA GLU A 753 -6.24 80.86 7.79
C GLU A 753 -5.97 80.15 6.45
N PHE A 754 -6.46 80.69 5.32
CA PHE A 754 -6.16 80.15 4.00
C PHE A 754 -4.66 80.18 3.70
N VAL A 755 -4.00 81.32 3.90
CA VAL A 755 -2.55 81.47 3.62
C VAL A 755 -1.71 80.53 4.49
N THR A 756 -2.03 80.41 5.79
CA THR A 756 -1.29 79.53 6.71
C THR A 756 -1.54 78.04 6.45
N SER A 757 -2.79 77.64 6.20
CA SER A 757 -3.12 76.23 5.93
C SER A 757 -2.66 75.78 4.54
N LEU A 758 -2.69 76.64 3.52
CA LEU A 758 -2.10 76.37 2.21
C LEU A 758 -0.57 76.28 2.27
N ALA A 759 0.10 77.09 3.10
CA ALA A 759 1.54 76.95 3.32
C ALA A 759 1.89 75.58 3.94
N SER A 760 1.14 75.13 4.96
CA SER A 760 1.31 73.80 5.56
C SER A 760 0.98 72.64 4.61
N LEU A 761 0.01 72.83 3.69
CA LEU A 761 -0.26 71.85 2.63
C LEU A 761 0.87 71.82 1.58
N THR A 762 1.40 72.99 1.21
CA THR A 762 2.55 73.14 0.29
C THR A 762 3.78 72.44 0.87
N GLU A 763 4.10 72.67 2.14
CA GLU A 763 5.23 72.04 2.83
C GLU A 763 5.13 70.51 2.84
N ARG A 764 3.95 69.96 3.19
CA ARG A 764 3.69 68.51 3.17
C ARG A 764 3.71 67.91 1.76
N LEU A 765 3.19 68.62 0.76
CA LEU A 765 3.29 68.21 -0.64
C LEU A 765 4.76 68.09 -1.08
N LEU A 766 5.57 69.10 -0.79
CA LEU A 766 6.97 69.15 -1.17
C LEU A 766 7.81 68.09 -0.43
N SER A 767 7.60 67.89 0.88
CA SER A 767 8.34 66.85 1.62
C SER A 767 7.96 65.43 1.17
N GLN A 768 6.68 65.18 0.87
CA GLN A 768 6.26 63.91 0.30
C GLN A 768 6.88 63.67 -1.09
N LEU A 769 6.96 64.69 -1.96
CA LEU A 769 7.59 64.56 -3.27
C LEU A 769 9.10 64.28 -3.20
N ASP A 770 9.78 64.72 -2.15
CA ASP A 770 11.18 64.39 -1.88
C ASP A 770 11.38 62.90 -1.50
N ASP A 771 10.48 62.32 -0.69
CA ASP A 771 10.56 60.93 -0.18
C ASP A 771 10.18 59.83 -1.20
N LEU A 772 9.56 60.20 -2.32
CA LEU A 772 9.06 59.25 -3.33
C LEU A 772 10.19 58.55 -4.12
N LEU A 773 9.85 57.38 -4.65
CA LEU A 773 10.68 56.71 -5.66
C LEU A 773 10.75 57.57 -6.94
N ILE A 774 11.91 57.55 -7.59
CA ILE A 774 12.14 58.18 -8.90
C ILE A 774 12.63 57.06 -9.83
N PRO A 775 11.89 56.72 -10.90
CA PRO A 775 12.42 55.87 -11.97
C PRO A 775 13.54 56.62 -12.72
N GLU A 776 14.59 55.92 -13.17
CA GLU A 776 15.52 56.51 -14.13
C GLU A 776 14.79 56.77 -15.47
N GLU A 777 14.94 57.98 -16.02
CA GLU A 777 14.56 58.25 -17.40
C GLU A 777 15.41 57.36 -18.32
N THR A 778 14.80 56.29 -18.84
CA THR A 778 15.50 55.31 -19.67
C THR A 778 15.82 55.93 -21.03
N GLU A 779 17.10 56.11 -21.34
CA GLU A 779 17.53 56.71 -22.60
C GLU A 779 16.96 55.96 -23.82
N ALA A 780 16.13 56.68 -24.59
CA ALA A 780 15.76 56.28 -25.95
C ALA A 780 16.83 56.75 -26.96
N PRO A 781 17.10 56.00 -28.03
CA PRO A 781 18.26 56.23 -28.89
C PRO A 781 18.19 57.56 -29.66
N HIS A 782 19.36 58.20 -29.81
CA HIS A 782 19.50 59.59 -30.25
C HIS A 782 18.84 59.95 -31.60
N GLN A 783 18.18 61.10 -31.65
CA GLN A 783 18.25 62.02 -32.79
C GLN A 783 18.49 63.46 -32.28
N PRO A 784 19.54 64.15 -32.73
CA PRO A 784 19.79 65.54 -32.34
C PRO A 784 18.96 66.50 -33.19
N SER A 785 18.06 67.27 -32.56
CA SER A 785 17.41 68.43 -33.17
C SER A 785 17.41 69.60 -32.19
N ASN A 786 17.74 70.79 -32.68
CA ASN A 786 18.18 71.90 -31.83
C ASN A 786 17.01 72.70 -31.24
N VAL A 787 16.69 72.48 -29.96
CA VAL A 787 16.03 73.48 -29.11
C VAL A 787 16.75 73.54 -27.76
N SER A 788 17.33 74.70 -27.44
CA SER A 788 18.14 74.90 -26.23
C SER A 788 17.29 75.38 -25.05
N THR A 789 16.75 74.45 -24.26
CA THR A 789 16.07 74.76 -22.99
C THR A 789 16.48 73.80 -21.87
N ILE A 790 17.47 74.21 -21.08
CA ILE A 790 17.70 73.86 -19.66
C ILE A 790 17.60 72.35 -19.31
N ALA A 791 18.76 71.70 -19.17
CA ALA A 791 18.85 70.48 -18.36
C ALA A 791 18.51 70.82 -16.89
N MET A 792 17.56 70.09 -16.29
CA MET A 792 17.14 70.34 -14.91
C MET A 792 18.12 69.71 -13.91
N GLU A 793 18.86 70.56 -13.19
CA GLU A 793 19.75 70.14 -12.11
C GLU A 793 18.95 69.54 -10.94
N THR A 794 19.27 68.30 -10.55
CA THR A 794 18.74 67.60 -9.37
C THR A 794 19.36 68.12 -8.06
N VAL A 795 19.29 69.43 -7.87
CA VAL A 795 19.89 70.17 -6.75
C VAL A 795 18.81 70.76 -5.84
N SER A 796 19.11 70.85 -4.55
CA SER A 796 18.23 71.44 -3.53
C SER A 796 17.84 72.88 -3.88
N ARG A 797 16.56 73.21 -3.67
CA ARG A 797 16.00 74.53 -4.00
C ARG A 797 15.23 75.12 -2.82
N VAL A 798 15.39 76.43 -2.62
CA VAL A 798 14.60 77.23 -1.68
C VAL A 798 13.44 77.88 -2.44
N TRP A 799 12.23 77.77 -1.88
CA TRP A 799 10.99 78.30 -2.44
C TRP A 799 10.44 79.41 -1.54
N SER A 800 10.12 80.56 -2.14
CA SER A 800 9.55 81.71 -1.43
C SER A 800 8.21 81.37 -0.77
N GLY A 801 7.98 81.90 0.44
CA GLY A 801 6.72 81.78 1.15
C GLY A 801 5.57 82.56 0.51
N ILE A 802 4.35 82.33 1.00
CA ILE A 802 3.11 82.93 0.50
C ILE A 802 2.91 84.30 1.18
N PRO A 803 2.63 85.40 0.45
CA PRO A 803 2.29 86.69 1.06
C PRO A 803 0.89 86.66 1.69
N TYR A 804 0.74 87.31 2.85
CA TYR A 804 -0.57 87.50 3.48
C TYR A 804 -1.45 88.49 2.70
N LEU A 805 -2.76 88.22 2.67
CA LEU A 805 -3.73 88.99 1.91
C LEU A 805 -4.07 90.32 2.62
N SER A 806 -3.37 91.40 2.25
CA SER A 806 -3.61 92.74 2.78
C SER A 806 -4.61 93.53 1.92
N LEU A 807 -5.68 94.04 2.54
CA LEU A 807 -6.62 94.95 1.87
C LEU A 807 -5.96 96.34 1.64
N PRO A 808 -6.07 96.96 0.45
CA PRO A 808 -5.47 98.27 0.19
C PRO A 808 -6.09 99.33 1.12
N THR A 809 -5.25 99.98 1.93
CA THR A 809 -5.70 101.04 2.84
C THR A 809 -6.11 102.27 2.03
N ASN A 810 -7.41 102.59 2.03
CA ASN A 810 -7.95 103.71 1.26
C ASN A 810 -7.37 105.05 1.73
N GLY A 811 -6.49 105.65 0.91
CA GLY A 811 -6.07 107.05 1.06
C GLY A 811 -4.56 107.31 1.16
N THR A 812 -3.79 107.00 0.11
CA THR A 812 -2.80 107.92 -0.50
C THR A 812 -2.38 107.34 -1.86
N ALA A 813 -2.30 108.17 -2.90
CA ALA A 813 -2.01 107.74 -4.26
C ALA A 813 -0.57 108.09 -4.70
N GLU A 814 0.45 107.45 -4.11
CA GLU A 814 1.82 107.44 -4.64
C GLU A 814 2.44 106.03 -4.57
N PRO A 815 3.14 105.57 -5.63
CA PRO A 815 3.77 104.24 -5.66
C PRO A 815 5.20 104.28 -5.07
N SER A 816 5.31 104.44 -3.75
CA SER A 816 6.59 104.41 -3.04
C SER A 816 7.08 102.98 -2.73
N SER A 817 8.40 102.79 -2.75
CA SER A 817 9.05 101.47 -2.78
C SER A 817 8.96 100.67 -1.48
N SER A 818 8.94 99.34 -1.62
CA SER A 818 9.28 98.36 -0.56
C SER A 818 8.48 98.47 0.74
N VAL A 819 7.15 98.38 0.66
CA VAL A 819 6.38 97.81 1.77
C VAL A 819 6.71 96.32 1.85
N THR A 820 7.34 95.88 2.94
CA THR A 820 7.58 94.46 3.21
C THR A 820 6.25 93.80 3.57
N THR A 821 5.55 93.24 2.58
CA THR A 821 4.41 92.37 2.84
C THR A 821 4.87 91.17 3.68
N ALA A 822 4.15 90.87 4.74
CA ALA A 822 4.44 89.68 5.54
C ALA A 822 4.24 88.43 4.66
N THR A 823 5.18 87.50 4.74
CA THR A 823 5.13 86.21 4.04
C THR A 823 5.21 85.07 5.04
N THR A 824 4.71 83.89 4.67
CA THR A 824 5.01 82.65 5.40
C THR A 824 6.49 82.28 5.23
N ALA A 825 6.99 81.29 5.99
CA ALA A 825 8.36 80.82 5.87
C ALA A 825 8.68 80.27 4.45
N SER A 826 9.94 80.40 4.03
CA SER A 826 10.47 79.78 2.83
C SER A 826 10.76 78.29 3.05
N ILE A 827 10.31 77.43 2.13
CA ILE A 827 10.47 75.98 2.21
C ILE A 827 11.72 75.58 1.41
N THR A 828 12.54 74.67 1.93
CA THR A 828 13.71 74.13 1.21
C THR A 828 13.50 72.66 0.91
N THR A 829 13.58 72.26 -0.36
CA THR A 829 13.48 70.86 -0.77
C THR A 829 14.86 70.30 -1.10
N THR A 830 15.07 69.01 -0.82
CA THR A 830 16.33 68.31 -1.13
C THR A 830 16.48 68.06 -2.63
N ARG A 831 15.37 67.93 -3.36
CA ARG A 831 15.30 67.75 -4.82
C ARG A 831 14.46 68.86 -5.47
N CYS A 832 14.43 68.87 -6.80
CA CYS A 832 13.58 69.76 -7.61
C CYS A 832 13.10 69.02 -8.87
N THR A 833 11.96 68.32 -8.77
CA THR A 833 11.34 67.60 -9.92
C THR A 833 10.21 68.42 -10.56
N LEU A 834 9.69 67.96 -11.70
CA LEU A 834 8.50 68.55 -12.33
C LEU A 834 7.29 68.60 -11.39
N GLY A 835 7.09 67.59 -10.54
CA GLY A 835 6.07 67.61 -9.49
C GLY A 835 6.26 68.75 -8.48
N HIS A 836 7.51 69.08 -8.12
CA HIS A 836 7.81 70.20 -7.21
C HIS A 836 7.46 71.56 -7.86
N LEU A 837 7.72 71.72 -9.16
CA LEU A 837 7.29 72.90 -9.91
C LEU A 837 5.76 73.01 -9.96
N ALA A 838 5.07 71.89 -10.21
CA ALA A 838 3.61 71.84 -10.24
C ALA A 838 2.96 72.22 -8.90
N VAL A 839 3.55 71.85 -7.75
CA VAL A 839 3.09 72.32 -6.42
C VAL A 839 3.11 73.85 -6.34
N ILE A 840 4.22 74.48 -6.75
CA ILE A 840 4.42 75.93 -6.64
C ILE A 840 3.52 76.69 -7.63
N GLU A 841 3.38 76.20 -8.86
CA GLU A 841 2.47 76.79 -9.86
C GLU A 841 1.01 76.74 -9.38
N GLN A 842 0.55 75.58 -8.91
CA GLN A 842 -0.83 75.41 -8.46
C GLN A 842 -1.12 76.20 -7.18
N ARG A 843 -0.15 76.28 -6.25
CA ARG A 843 -0.19 77.15 -5.07
C ARG A 843 -0.37 78.62 -5.46
N ASP A 844 0.48 79.13 -6.35
CA ASP A 844 0.46 80.54 -6.74
C ASP A 844 -0.78 80.89 -7.58
N ALA A 845 -1.33 79.94 -8.32
CA ALA A 845 -2.62 80.07 -9.00
C ALA A 845 -3.79 80.11 -8.00
N ALA A 846 -3.81 79.22 -7.00
CA ALA A 846 -4.83 79.18 -5.96
C ALA A 846 -4.82 80.45 -5.08
N VAL A 847 -3.64 80.97 -4.72
CA VAL A 847 -3.51 82.23 -3.98
C VAL A 847 -4.14 83.39 -4.74
N LYS A 848 -3.88 83.51 -6.06
CA LYS A 848 -4.48 84.57 -6.90
C LYS A 848 -6.01 84.45 -7.01
N ARG A 849 -6.54 83.23 -7.14
CA ARG A 849 -8.00 82.98 -7.19
C ARG A 849 -8.69 83.28 -5.87
N PHE A 850 -8.10 82.86 -4.75
CA PHE A 850 -8.63 83.16 -3.41
C PHE A 850 -8.50 84.65 -3.08
N GLU A 851 -7.41 85.32 -3.47
CA GLU A 851 -7.25 86.76 -3.34
C GLU A 851 -8.35 87.53 -4.10
N GLN A 852 -8.74 87.07 -5.30
CA GLN A 852 -9.86 87.68 -6.03
C GLN A 852 -11.18 87.55 -5.26
N LEU A 853 -11.45 86.39 -4.65
CA LEU A 853 -12.63 86.19 -3.80
C LEU A 853 -12.59 87.10 -2.55
N PHE A 854 -11.49 87.08 -1.81
CA PHE A 854 -11.22 87.93 -0.64
C PHE A 854 -11.48 89.40 -0.94
N ARG A 855 -10.86 89.94 -1.99
CA ARG A 855 -11.03 91.35 -2.40
C ARG A 855 -12.49 91.65 -2.76
N SER A 856 -13.17 90.74 -3.45
CA SER A 856 -14.57 90.94 -3.86
C SER A 856 -15.55 90.99 -2.68
N GLU A 857 -15.35 90.17 -1.65
CA GLU A 857 -16.22 90.13 -0.47
C GLU A 857 -15.99 91.34 0.44
N SER A 858 -14.73 91.79 0.60
CA SER A 858 -14.41 93.06 1.27
C SER A 858 -15.01 94.26 0.55
N SER A 859 -14.84 94.39 -0.79
CA SER A 859 -15.42 95.51 -1.53
C SER A 859 -16.95 95.53 -1.49
N LEU A 860 -17.59 94.35 -1.52
CA LEU A 860 -19.03 94.21 -1.36
C LEU A 860 -19.50 94.60 0.06
N SER A 861 -18.67 94.38 1.09
CA SER A 861 -18.93 94.90 2.44
C SER A 861 -18.85 96.43 2.48
N ASP A 862 -17.82 97.03 1.86
CA ASP A 862 -17.63 98.48 1.81
C ASP A 862 -18.76 99.19 1.04
N ASP A 863 -19.19 98.63 -0.10
CA ASP A 863 -20.28 99.18 -0.91
C ASP A 863 -21.63 99.06 -0.21
N ASN A 864 -21.91 97.92 0.43
CA ASN A 864 -23.16 97.73 1.17
C ASN A 864 -23.24 98.64 2.41
N GLN A 865 -22.14 98.81 3.16
CA GLN A 865 -22.11 99.74 4.29
C GLN A 865 -22.38 101.18 3.82
N ARG A 866 -21.66 101.66 2.77
CA ARG A 866 -21.87 103.00 2.20
C ARG A 866 -23.30 103.20 1.71
N ARG A 867 -23.90 102.20 1.06
CA ARG A 867 -25.30 102.25 0.62
C ARG A 867 -26.27 102.37 1.81
N ARG A 868 -26.17 101.48 2.81
CA ARG A 868 -27.05 101.47 3.99
C ARG A 868 -26.93 102.73 4.85
N LEU A 869 -25.72 103.28 5.00
CA LEU A 869 -25.53 104.55 5.72
C LEU A 869 -26.13 105.74 4.95
N SER A 870 -26.02 105.76 3.61
CA SER A 870 -26.69 106.79 2.77
C SER A 870 -28.22 106.69 2.82
N GLU A 871 -28.78 105.47 2.77
CA GLU A 871 -30.22 105.21 2.97
C GLU A 871 -30.70 105.72 4.35
N LEU A 872 -29.93 105.43 5.41
CA LEU A 872 -30.25 105.85 6.78
C LEU A 872 -30.15 107.37 6.99
N GLN A 873 -29.15 108.02 6.37
CA GLN A 873 -29.03 109.48 6.38
C GLN A 873 -30.17 110.17 5.61
N SER A 874 -30.55 109.63 4.45
CA SER A 874 -31.69 110.12 3.66
C SER A 874 -33.02 109.93 4.39
N TRP A 875 -33.16 108.86 5.18
CA TRP A 875 -34.31 108.68 6.06
C TRP A 875 -34.30 109.66 7.26
N ASN A 876 -33.14 109.92 7.88
CA ASN A 876 -33.01 110.86 8.99
C ASN A 876 -33.44 112.28 8.59
N THR A 877 -33.00 112.76 7.43
CA THR A 877 -33.38 114.08 6.90
C THR A 877 -34.86 114.15 6.56
N HIS A 878 -35.42 113.11 5.92
CA HIS A 878 -36.86 113.02 5.65
C HIS A 878 -37.70 113.01 6.93
N TRP A 879 -37.36 112.18 7.92
CA TRP A 879 -38.09 112.12 9.20
C TRP A 879 -38.11 113.48 9.91
N ARG A 880 -36.96 114.17 9.96
CA ARG A 880 -36.86 115.53 10.53
C ARG A 880 -37.70 116.59 9.82
N GLN A 881 -38.04 116.39 8.55
CA GLN A 881 -38.94 117.28 7.79
C GLN A 881 -40.44 117.00 8.07
N GLN A 882 -40.79 115.82 8.58
CA GLN A 882 -42.18 115.42 8.85
C GLN A 882 -42.69 115.85 10.25
N ILE A 883 -41.80 116.28 11.16
CA ILE A 883 -42.17 116.68 12.53
C ILE A 883 -42.77 118.10 12.60
N PRO A 884 -42.18 119.16 11.99
CA PRO A 884 -42.70 120.52 12.09
C PRO A 884 -44.17 120.77 11.66
N PRO A 885 -44.73 120.08 10.63
CA PRO A 885 -46.14 120.25 10.26
C PRO A 885 -47.12 119.46 11.17
N ILE A 886 -46.64 118.87 12.27
CA ILE A 886 -47.45 118.12 13.26
C ILE A 886 -47.47 118.83 14.63
N THR A 887 -46.53 119.75 14.88
CA THR A 887 -46.48 120.64 16.06
C THR A 887 -47.35 121.91 15.90
N HIS A 888 -48.35 121.90 15.01
CA HIS A 888 -49.22 123.04 14.65
C HIS A 888 -50.67 122.58 14.42
#